data_AF-A0A9F7TD02-F1
#
_entry.id   AF-A0A9F7TD02-F1
#
_cell.length_a   1.000
_cell.length_b   1.000
_cell.length_c   1.000
_cell.angle_alpha   90.00
_cell.angle_beta   90.00
_cell.angle_gamma   90.00
#
_symmetry.space_group_name_H-M   'P 1'
#
loop_
_entity.id
_entity.type
_entity.pdbx_description
1 polymer ?
#
loop_
_entity_poly.entity_id
_entity_poly.type
_entity_poly.pdbx_seq_one_letter_code
_entity_poly.pdbx_strand_id
1 'polypeptide(L)'
;MNVFISVCLLARVYTVKWRTAAIMEVLFILLFSLHLSSTDTHSLQYLYTALTPGINFPEFTAVGLVDGQQFMYYDSNIRKVIPKTEWIQKIESDNPDYWNSETSHMQSQQESFRVTVNAVMQSLNHSTGVHTLQRMYGCERGDDGTTRGYDEYGYDGEDFISLDLKTGTWTAAKPQAEILINKWDPTGDKAKYWKSYLGANCIDRLQKYMVYSRDTLGRKDPPTVSVFQKHSPPEVVCHATGFFPKTVMITWQKDREDVHEDVELRETVPNQDGSFQKRSILTVSAEDLQTHTYTCVIQHSSLEKEIVLNVSKQPSTEDTHSLQYLYTALTPGINFPEFTAVGLVDGQQFMYYDSNIKKVIPKTEWIQKMKSGNPGYWNSETSHMQSQQESFKDTVNAVMQSLNHSTGVHTLQRIYGCERDDDNTIRRYDVFGYDGEDFISLDLKTGTWTAAESPALLFIKKWESTGAEGVDQKPFLENECIDELKKFVSYGRESLERKVRPTASVFQKHSSSPEVVCHATGFFPKTVMITWQKDGEDVHEDVELRETLPNQDGSFQKRSILTVSAEDLQKHTYTCVIQHSSLEKEMVLRDIRILNPGVVPIGIIVGVVAALLVLVAVVAGIVVWKKKNSGFKPVPPKPASEGDFSSNNS
;
A
#
# COMPACT_ATOMS: atom_id res chain seq x y z
N MET A 1 27.26 -16.56 36.45
CA MET A 1 26.76 -17.50 37.47
C MET A 1 26.15 -16.66 38.58
N ASN A 2 24.85 -16.85 38.84
CA ASN A 2 23.96 -16.08 39.73
C ASN A 2 23.69 -14.66 39.20
N VAL A 3 22.60 -14.37 38.49
CA VAL A 3 21.21 -14.35 38.99
C VAL A 3 20.25 -14.88 37.92
N PHE A 4 20.13 -16.20 37.86
CA PHE A 4 18.97 -16.93 37.33
C PHE A 4 18.58 -17.84 38.50
N ILE A 5 17.29 -17.91 38.85
CA ILE A 5 16.65 -18.52 40.05
C ILE A 5 16.07 -17.43 40.96
N SER A 6 15.00 -16.77 40.50
CA SER A 6 14.00 -16.16 41.39
C SER A 6 12.61 -16.06 40.72
N VAL A 7 12.32 -16.92 39.73
CA VAL A 7 11.01 -16.99 39.03
C VAL A 7 10.29 -18.33 39.26
N CYS A 8 10.89 -19.28 39.98
CA CYS A 8 10.25 -20.57 40.27
C CYS A 8 10.22 -20.87 41.77
N LEU A 9 9.22 -20.35 42.48
CA LEU A 9 8.60 -20.98 43.66
C LEU A 9 7.54 -20.05 44.25
N LEU A 10 6.34 -20.04 43.67
CA LEU A 10 5.08 -19.88 44.40
C LEU A 10 3.95 -20.42 43.52
N ALA A 11 4.03 -21.72 43.22
CA ALA A 11 2.87 -22.52 42.85
C ALA A 11 2.61 -23.50 43.99
N ARG A 12 1.54 -23.28 44.78
CA ARG A 12 0.47 -24.27 45.02
C ARG A 12 -0.47 -23.91 46.18
N VAL A 13 -1.76 -23.89 45.83
CA VAL A 13 -2.92 -24.43 46.55
C VAL A 13 -3.57 -23.53 47.61
N TYR A 14 -4.63 -22.83 47.19
CA TYR A 14 -5.96 -23.25 47.62
C TYR A 14 -6.78 -23.67 46.41
N THR A 15 -7.16 -24.95 46.40
CA THR A 15 -8.18 -25.51 45.52
C THR A 15 -9.50 -25.41 46.26
N VAL A 16 -10.47 -24.70 45.71
CA VAL A 16 -11.89 -25.06 45.84
C VAL A 16 -12.45 -25.14 44.44
N LYS A 17 -12.80 -26.38 44.06
CA LYS A 17 -13.44 -26.76 42.81
C LYS A 17 -14.84 -26.15 42.73
N TRP A 18 -15.09 -25.47 41.61
CA TRP A 18 -16.27 -25.52 40.74
C TRP A 18 -17.66 -25.61 41.37
N ARG A 19 -18.46 -24.55 41.15
CA ARG A 19 -19.87 -24.65 40.67
C ARG A 19 -20.51 -23.28 40.33
N THR A 20 -19.80 -22.35 39.69
CA THR A 20 -20.44 -21.14 39.11
C THR A 20 -19.73 -20.54 37.88
N ALA A 21 -18.47 -20.90 37.60
CA ALA A 21 -17.71 -20.31 36.48
C ALA A 21 -18.29 -20.62 35.09
N ALA A 22 -18.74 -21.86 34.85
CA ALA A 22 -19.41 -22.20 33.59
C ALA A 22 -20.76 -21.46 33.42
N ILE A 23 -21.45 -21.12 34.52
CA ILE A 23 -22.70 -20.36 34.45
C ILE A 23 -22.41 -18.87 34.24
N MET A 24 -21.29 -18.32 34.73
CA MET A 24 -20.92 -16.92 34.51
C MET A 24 -20.34 -16.67 33.12
N GLU A 25 -19.54 -17.58 32.54
CA GLU A 25 -19.08 -17.45 31.16
C GLU A 25 -20.20 -17.73 30.16
N VAL A 26 -21.07 -18.70 30.43
CA VAL A 26 -22.30 -18.89 29.65
C VAL A 26 -23.29 -17.75 29.88
N LEU A 27 -23.31 -17.07 31.04
CA LEU A 27 -24.07 -15.82 31.22
C LEU A 27 -23.45 -14.64 30.47
N PHE A 28 -22.13 -14.56 30.37
CA PHE A 28 -21.44 -13.54 29.59
C PHE A 28 -21.71 -13.74 28.09
N ILE A 29 -21.69 -15.00 27.64
CA ILE A 29 -22.09 -15.40 26.29
C ILE A 29 -23.60 -15.24 26.10
N LEU A 30 -24.48 -15.53 27.07
CA LEU A 30 -25.93 -15.31 26.94
C LEU A 30 -26.29 -13.81 26.99
N LEU A 31 -25.58 -12.99 27.75
CA LEU A 31 -25.72 -11.53 27.77
C LEU A 31 -25.18 -10.90 26.47
N PHE A 32 -24.13 -11.47 25.86
CA PHE A 32 -23.65 -11.05 24.52
C PHE A 32 -24.45 -11.66 23.36
N SER A 33 -25.02 -12.86 23.53
CA SER A 33 -25.95 -13.49 22.57
C SER A 33 -27.33 -12.81 22.60
N LEU A 34 -27.67 -12.17 23.73
CA LEU A 34 -28.83 -11.28 23.87
C LEU A 34 -28.50 -9.81 23.51
N HIS A 35 -27.27 -9.51 23.09
CA HIS A 35 -26.87 -8.21 22.51
C HIS A 35 -26.39 -8.36 21.06
N LEU A 36 -26.92 -9.35 20.34
CA LEU A 36 -27.04 -9.29 18.87
C LEU A 36 -28.28 -8.47 18.43
N SER A 37 -28.63 -7.44 19.21
CA SER A 37 -28.98 -6.18 18.57
C SER A 37 -27.65 -5.56 18.15
N SER A 38 -27.25 -5.70 16.89
CA SER A 38 -26.21 -4.82 16.33
C SER A 38 -26.75 -3.40 16.51
N THR A 39 -26.38 -2.74 17.59
CA THR A 39 -26.49 -1.29 17.64
C THR A 39 -25.38 -0.82 16.74
N ASP A 40 -25.74 -0.41 15.53
CA ASP A 40 -24.79 0.27 14.67
C ASP A 40 -24.40 1.55 15.44
N THR A 41 -23.17 1.59 15.95
CA THR A 41 -22.64 2.75 16.68
C THR A 41 -21.92 3.64 15.70
N HIS A 42 -22.38 4.88 15.57
CA HIS A 42 -21.73 5.89 14.76
C HIS A 42 -20.73 6.68 15.59
N SER A 43 -19.63 7.13 14.99
CA SER A 43 -18.52 7.79 15.66
C SER A 43 -17.99 8.98 14.86
N LEU A 44 -17.65 10.06 15.56
CA LEU A 44 -16.89 11.20 15.04
C LEU A 44 -15.61 11.32 15.86
N GLN A 45 -14.47 11.20 15.20
CA GLN A 45 -13.15 11.22 15.84
C GLN A 45 -12.23 12.22 15.15
N TYR A 46 -11.39 12.88 15.94
CA TYR A 46 -10.33 13.73 15.46
C TYR A 46 -9.00 13.27 16.06
N LEU A 47 -7.98 13.18 15.20
CA LEU A 47 -6.62 12.78 15.53
C LEU A 47 -5.69 13.93 15.21
N TYR A 48 -5.09 14.53 16.24
CA TYR A 48 -4.11 15.59 16.09
C TYR A 48 -2.74 15.06 16.45
N THR A 49 -1.73 15.39 15.66
CA THR A 49 -0.34 15.03 15.92
C THR A 49 0.51 16.29 15.81
N ALA A 50 1.29 16.58 16.84
CA ALA A 50 2.25 17.67 16.84
C ALA A 50 3.65 17.12 17.08
N LEU A 51 4.61 17.61 16.32
CA LEU A 51 6.01 17.19 16.39
C LEU A 51 6.91 18.38 16.70
N THR A 52 8.03 18.09 17.35
CA THR A 52 9.10 19.07 17.52
C THR A 52 9.70 19.48 16.17
N PRO A 53 10.08 20.77 15.99
CA PRO A 53 10.71 21.24 14.76
C PRO A 53 12.01 20.49 14.42
N GLY A 54 12.33 20.37 13.13
CA GLY A 54 13.63 19.86 12.66
C GLY A 54 13.60 18.53 11.91
N ILE A 55 12.42 17.98 11.63
CA ILE A 55 12.23 16.81 10.76
C ILE A 55 11.56 17.23 9.44
N ASN A 56 11.78 16.49 8.36
CA ASN A 56 11.16 16.76 7.06
C ASN A 56 9.71 16.23 7.00
N PHE A 57 8.88 16.60 7.99
CA PHE A 57 7.48 16.21 8.15
C PHE A 57 6.70 17.42 8.74
N PRO A 58 5.40 17.60 8.43
CA PRO A 58 4.62 18.70 9.03
C PRO A 58 4.65 18.70 10.56
N GLU A 59 4.98 19.84 11.17
CA GLU A 59 5.02 20.02 12.63
C GLU A 59 3.65 19.81 13.31
N PHE A 60 2.56 19.92 12.55
CA PHE A 60 1.22 19.63 13.02
C PHE A 60 0.37 19.01 11.91
N THR A 61 -0.37 17.96 12.25
CA THR A 61 -1.39 17.37 11.39
C THR A 61 -2.69 17.19 12.16
N ALA A 62 -3.82 17.30 11.47
CA ALA A 62 -5.13 16.98 11.99
C ALA A 62 -5.92 16.15 10.98
N VAL A 63 -6.52 15.07 11.47
CA VAL A 63 -7.35 14.13 10.70
C VAL A 63 -8.71 14.05 11.36
N GLY A 64 -9.78 14.17 10.57
CA GLY A 64 -11.15 13.95 11.04
C GLY A 64 -11.72 12.70 10.40
N LEU A 65 -12.31 11.83 11.22
CA LEU A 65 -12.89 10.55 10.85
C LEU A 65 -14.37 10.50 11.24
N VAL A 66 -15.22 9.99 10.35
CA VAL A 66 -16.59 9.56 10.67
C VAL A 66 -16.68 8.07 10.37
N ASP A 67 -17.01 7.27 11.38
CA ASP A 67 -17.02 5.79 11.30
C ASP A 67 -15.70 5.20 10.76
N GLY A 68 -14.59 5.87 11.09
CA GLY A 68 -13.25 5.52 10.62
C GLY A 68 -12.93 5.97 9.18
N GLN A 69 -13.89 6.49 8.42
CA GLN A 69 -13.63 7.09 7.12
C GLN A 69 -13.11 8.52 7.30
N GLN A 70 -11.97 8.84 6.69
CA GLN A 70 -11.41 10.19 6.73
C GLN A 70 -12.24 11.16 5.88
N PHE A 71 -12.73 12.23 6.51
CA PHE A 71 -13.49 13.28 5.81
C PHE A 71 -12.72 14.60 5.70
N MET A 72 -11.71 14.83 6.54
CA MET A 72 -10.87 16.03 6.48
C MET A 72 -9.41 15.74 6.82
N TYR A 73 -8.54 16.59 6.27
CA TYR A 73 -7.12 16.60 6.54
C TYR A 73 -6.60 18.04 6.65
N TYR A 74 -5.66 18.28 7.56
CA TYR A 74 -4.92 19.53 7.67
C TYR A 74 -3.47 19.19 8.01
N ASP A 75 -2.53 19.96 7.47
CA ASP A 75 -1.16 19.98 7.97
C ASP A 75 -0.54 21.37 7.96
N SER A 76 0.53 21.53 8.74
CA SER A 76 1.23 22.81 8.96
C SER A 76 1.94 23.37 7.73
N ASN A 77 2.12 22.57 6.66
CA ASN A 77 2.75 22.98 5.41
C ASN A 77 1.70 23.53 4.44
N ILE A 78 0.58 22.82 4.28
CA ILE A 78 -0.57 23.23 3.45
C ILE A 78 -1.32 24.39 4.10
N ARG A 79 -1.45 24.36 5.44
CA ARG A 79 -2.16 25.36 6.27
C ARG A 79 -3.62 25.60 5.89
N LYS A 80 -4.26 24.62 5.26
CA LYS A 80 -5.66 24.64 4.85
C LYS A 80 -6.30 23.28 5.12
N VAL A 81 -7.55 23.29 5.58
CA VAL A 81 -8.32 22.05 5.70
C VAL A 81 -8.75 21.59 4.31
N ILE A 82 -8.45 20.34 3.98
CA ILE A 82 -8.80 19.68 2.72
C ILE A 82 -9.91 18.67 3.01
N PRO A 83 -11.11 18.81 2.42
CA PRO A 83 -12.11 17.76 2.45
C PRO A 83 -11.60 16.52 1.71
N LYS A 84 -11.85 15.33 2.27
CA LYS A 84 -11.39 14.05 1.74
C LYS A 84 -12.49 13.18 1.16
N THR A 85 -13.76 13.58 1.32
CA THR A 85 -14.92 12.87 0.76
C THR A 85 -15.87 13.84 0.08
N GLU A 86 -16.63 13.35 -0.91
CA GLU A 86 -17.63 14.20 -1.59
C GLU A 86 -18.84 14.47 -0.70
N TRP A 87 -19.24 13.53 0.16
CA TRP A 87 -20.43 13.70 0.99
C TRP A 87 -20.31 14.91 1.93
N ILE A 88 -19.11 15.22 2.44
CA ILE A 88 -18.94 16.35 3.35
C ILE A 88 -19.06 17.69 2.61
N GLN A 89 -18.87 17.74 1.29
CA GLN A 89 -19.02 18.96 0.49
C GLN A 89 -20.47 19.51 0.53
N LYS A 90 -21.47 18.65 0.82
CA LYS A 90 -22.86 19.07 1.05
C LYS A 90 -22.97 20.15 2.15
N ILE A 91 -22.02 20.23 3.08
CA ILE A 91 -21.98 21.24 4.15
C ILE A 91 -21.82 22.67 3.62
N GLU A 92 -21.22 22.85 2.44
CA GLU A 92 -21.00 24.17 1.84
C GLU A 92 -22.31 24.83 1.43
N SER A 93 -23.34 24.02 1.12
CA SER A 93 -24.69 24.53 0.84
C SER A 93 -25.36 25.07 2.11
N ASP A 94 -25.10 24.47 3.27
CA ASP A 94 -25.65 24.90 4.56
C ASP A 94 -24.85 26.05 5.19
N ASN A 95 -23.53 26.05 4.99
CA ASN A 95 -22.60 27.03 5.54
C ASN A 95 -21.42 27.24 4.57
N PRO A 96 -21.50 28.24 3.66
CA PRO A 96 -20.44 28.53 2.70
C PRO A 96 -19.08 28.85 3.33
N ASP A 97 -19.07 29.36 4.57
CA ASP A 97 -17.84 29.72 5.29
C ASP A 97 -17.30 28.59 6.18
N TYR A 98 -17.89 27.39 6.12
CA TYR A 98 -17.53 26.26 6.98
C TYR A 98 -16.03 25.94 6.91
N TRP A 99 -15.47 25.73 5.72
CA TRP A 99 -14.05 25.36 5.57
C TRP A 99 -13.08 26.49 5.92
N ASN A 100 -13.50 27.75 5.76
CA ASN A 100 -12.71 28.90 6.20
C ASN A 100 -12.63 28.95 7.73
N SER A 101 -13.76 28.69 8.40
CA SER A 101 -13.84 28.58 9.87
C SER A 101 -13.02 27.41 10.39
N GLU A 102 -13.17 26.21 9.80
CA GLU A 102 -12.38 25.03 10.19
C GLU A 102 -10.88 25.24 9.94
N THR A 103 -10.50 25.88 8.84
CA THR A 103 -9.10 26.23 8.56
C THR A 103 -8.54 27.18 9.61
N SER A 104 -9.28 28.22 9.97
CA SER A 104 -8.88 29.18 11.01
C SER A 104 -8.78 28.50 12.37
N HIS A 105 -9.71 27.57 12.67
CA HIS A 105 -9.67 26.77 13.88
C HIS A 105 -8.42 25.87 13.92
N MET A 106 -8.11 25.13 12.85
CA MET A 106 -6.90 24.28 12.79
C MET A 106 -5.60 25.08 12.90
N GLN A 107 -5.53 26.28 12.32
CA GLN A 107 -4.37 27.16 12.49
C GLN A 107 -4.19 27.60 13.95
N SER A 108 -5.27 27.88 14.67
CA SER A 108 -5.24 28.16 16.11
C SER A 108 -4.80 26.93 16.91
N GLN A 109 -5.30 25.75 16.56
CA GLN A 109 -4.91 24.48 17.20
C GLN A 109 -3.43 24.17 16.98
N GLN A 110 -2.90 24.38 15.77
CA GLN A 110 -1.48 24.23 15.46
C GLN A 110 -0.61 25.04 16.43
N GLU A 111 -0.92 26.33 16.62
CA GLU A 111 -0.15 27.20 17.51
C GLU A 111 -0.28 26.78 18.98
N SER A 112 -1.48 26.39 19.40
CA SER A 112 -1.72 25.85 20.75
C SER A 112 -0.90 24.59 21.00
N PHE A 113 -0.85 23.66 20.05
CA PHE A 113 -0.07 22.43 20.17
C PHE A 113 1.43 22.71 20.17
N ARG A 114 1.91 23.67 19.36
CA ARG A 114 3.30 24.12 19.39
C ARG A 114 3.71 24.60 20.79
N VAL A 115 2.87 25.40 21.46
CA VAL A 115 3.12 25.85 22.84
C VAL A 115 3.06 24.67 23.81
N THR A 116 2.10 23.75 23.63
CA THR A 116 1.89 22.61 24.54
C THR A 116 3.05 21.63 24.47
N VAL A 117 3.54 21.26 23.28
CA VAL A 117 4.72 20.40 23.10
C VAL A 117 5.92 20.98 23.84
N ASN A 118 6.19 22.28 23.67
CA ASN A 118 7.30 22.95 24.37
C ASN A 118 7.13 22.90 25.90
N ALA A 119 5.92 23.09 26.41
CA ALA A 119 5.63 23.01 27.85
C ALA A 119 5.83 21.58 28.39
N VAL A 120 5.39 20.56 27.64
CA VAL A 120 5.57 19.15 27.98
C VAL A 120 7.06 18.80 28.03
N MET A 121 7.82 19.17 26.99
CA MET A 121 9.26 18.95 26.93
C MET A 121 9.99 19.58 28.13
N GLN A 122 9.65 20.82 28.47
CA GLN A 122 10.22 21.50 29.64
C GLN A 122 9.87 20.78 30.95
N SER A 123 8.63 20.29 31.12
CA SER A 123 8.25 19.56 32.33
C SER A 123 8.95 18.20 32.47
N LEU A 124 9.31 17.58 31.34
CA LEU A 124 9.99 16.29 31.30
C LEU A 124 11.52 16.42 31.22
N ASN A 125 12.05 17.65 31.27
CA ASN A 125 13.47 17.96 31.08
C ASN A 125 14.05 17.43 29.75
N HIS A 126 13.20 17.30 28.74
CA HIS A 126 13.62 16.97 27.39
C HIS A 126 14.22 18.22 26.73
N SER A 127 15.48 18.14 26.33
CA SER A 127 16.24 19.27 25.75
C SER A 127 16.65 19.06 24.30
N THR A 128 16.62 17.81 23.83
CA THR A 128 16.99 17.39 22.48
C THR A 128 16.21 16.14 22.11
N GLY A 129 15.93 15.95 20.82
CA GLY A 129 15.21 14.78 20.32
C GLY A 129 13.93 15.17 19.59
N VAL A 130 13.39 14.23 18.82
CA VAL A 130 12.10 14.38 18.17
C VAL A 130 11.04 13.87 19.13
N HIS A 131 10.12 14.74 19.54
CA HIS A 131 9.04 14.38 20.44
C HIS A 131 7.69 14.62 19.78
N THR A 132 6.72 13.81 20.19
CA THR A 132 5.40 13.75 19.58
C THR A 132 4.33 13.93 20.64
N LEU A 133 3.43 14.87 20.44
CA LEU A 133 2.22 15.01 21.25
C LEU A 133 1.01 14.70 20.36
N GLN A 134 0.28 13.66 20.71
CA GLN A 134 -0.91 13.23 20.00
C GLN A 134 -2.14 13.50 20.84
N ARG A 135 -3.23 13.84 20.18
CA ARG A 135 -4.55 13.96 20.81
C ARG A 135 -5.57 13.22 19.98
N MET A 136 -6.36 12.40 20.63
CA MET A 136 -7.50 11.70 20.08
C MET A 136 -8.74 12.11 20.86
N TYR A 137 -9.71 12.73 20.20
CA TYR A 137 -10.96 13.10 20.84
C TYR A 137 -12.13 12.88 19.91
N GLY A 138 -13.31 12.64 20.48
CA GLY A 138 -14.47 12.31 19.68
C GLY A 138 -15.68 11.91 20.51
N CYS A 139 -16.71 11.51 19.78
CA CYS A 139 -17.94 11.03 20.35
C CYS A 139 -18.52 9.88 19.54
N GLU A 140 -19.31 9.06 20.20
CA GLU A 140 -20.00 7.90 19.66
C GLU A 140 -21.49 8.00 20.03
N ARG A 141 -22.34 7.49 19.14
CA ARG A 141 -23.79 7.40 19.33
C ARG A 141 -24.28 6.04 18.86
N GLY A 142 -24.88 5.27 19.76
CA GLY A 142 -25.61 4.05 19.41
C GLY A 142 -27.01 4.34 18.87
N ASP A 143 -27.56 3.38 18.11
CA ASP A 143 -28.95 3.42 17.62
C ASP A 143 -30.00 3.51 18.74
N ASP A 144 -29.69 2.98 19.92
CA ASP A 144 -30.50 3.08 21.13
C ASP A 144 -30.50 4.47 21.76
N GLY A 145 -29.74 5.41 21.17
CA GLY A 145 -29.58 6.78 21.64
C GLY A 145 -28.53 6.94 22.74
N THR A 146 -27.82 5.87 23.12
CA THR A 146 -26.69 5.98 24.03
C THR A 146 -25.57 6.81 23.39
N THR A 147 -24.92 7.65 24.19
CA THR A 147 -23.82 8.49 23.73
C THR A 147 -22.60 8.32 24.61
N ARG A 148 -21.43 8.41 23.98
CA ARG A 148 -20.13 8.36 24.65
C ARG A 148 -19.24 9.45 24.07
N GLY A 149 -18.37 10.02 24.89
CA GLY A 149 -17.31 10.91 24.45
C GLY A 149 -15.96 10.47 25.02
N TYR A 150 -14.88 10.96 24.43
CA TYR A 150 -13.52 10.77 24.93
C TYR A 150 -12.61 11.91 24.44
N ASP A 151 -11.55 12.16 25.20
CA ASP A 151 -10.49 13.12 24.87
C ASP A 151 -9.21 12.70 25.60
N GLU A 152 -8.26 12.23 24.82
CA GLU A 152 -7.06 11.53 25.28
C GLU A 152 -5.84 12.12 24.59
N TYR A 153 -4.76 12.27 25.35
CA TYR A 153 -3.48 12.77 24.89
C TYR A 153 -2.42 11.70 25.15
N GLY A 154 -1.62 11.43 24.11
CA GLY A 154 -0.43 10.61 24.18
C GLY A 154 0.82 11.44 23.95
N TYR A 155 1.92 11.07 24.60
CA TYR A 155 3.22 11.71 24.41
C TYR A 155 4.28 10.62 24.16
N ASP A 156 5.00 10.74 23.04
CA ASP A 156 5.98 9.76 22.56
C ASP A 156 5.45 8.31 22.52
N GLY A 157 4.16 8.16 22.13
CA GLY A 157 3.50 6.86 22.01
C GLY A 157 2.95 6.27 23.31
N GLU A 158 3.09 6.96 24.44
CA GLU A 158 2.55 6.52 25.74
C GLU A 158 1.36 7.39 26.18
N ASP A 159 0.43 6.78 26.93
CA ASP A 159 -0.69 7.49 27.57
C ASP A 159 -0.18 8.62 28.47
N PHE A 160 -0.80 9.80 28.36
CA PHE A 160 -0.34 11.00 29.07
C PHE A 160 -1.43 11.68 29.88
N ILE A 161 -2.49 12.19 29.24
CA ILE A 161 -3.60 12.91 29.89
C ILE A 161 -4.92 12.47 29.28
N SER A 162 -5.95 12.22 30.08
CA SER A 162 -7.30 11.91 29.60
C SER A 162 -8.38 12.70 30.34
N LEU A 163 -9.48 13.02 29.67
CA LEU A 163 -10.61 13.72 30.29
C LEU A 163 -11.58 12.74 30.93
N ASP A 164 -11.77 12.81 32.24
CA ASP A 164 -12.88 12.12 32.90
C ASP A 164 -14.17 12.93 32.68
N LEU A 165 -15.03 12.44 31.79
CA LEU A 165 -16.32 13.07 31.50
C LEU A 165 -17.32 13.00 32.66
N LYS A 166 -17.18 12.05 33.58
CA LYS A 166 -18.08 11.95 34.75
C LYS A 166 -17.82 13.11 35.70
N THR A 167 -16.56 13.32 36.07
CA THR A 167 -16.15 14.40 36.99
C THR A 167 -15.99 15.74 36.29
N GLY A 168 -15.65 15.75 35.00
CA GLY A 168 -15.25 16.95 34.26
C GLY A 168 -13.85 17.44 34.65
N THR A 169 -12.92 16.52 34.88
CA THR A 169 -11.53 16.82 35.27
C THR A 169 -10.54 16.02 34.43
N TRP A 170 -9.34 16.56 34.23
CA TRP A 170 -8.24 15.82 33.60
C TRP A 170 -7.63 14.80 34.56
N THR A 171 -7.32 13.63 34.04
CA THR A 171 -6.62 12.55 34.72
C THR A 171 -5.25 12.40 34.10
N ALA A 172 -4.21 12.37 34.94
CA ALA A 172 -2.85 12.13 34.52
C ALA A 172 -2.55 10.64 34.52
N ALA A 173 -1.97 10.13 33.44
CA ALA A 173 -1.44 8.76 33.40
C ALA A 173 -0.09 8.65 34.15
N LYS A 174 0.64 9.76 34.27
CA LYS A 174 1.96 9.83 34.91
C LYS A 174 2.08 11.07 35.82
N PRO A 175 2.85 11.02 36.94
CA PRO A 175 3.01 12.16 37.85
C PRO A 175 3.48 13.45 37.17
N GLN A 176 4.28 13.33 36.11
CA GLN A 176 4.79 14.46 35.33
C GLN A 176 3.67 15.20 34.59
N ALA A 177 2.60 14.50 34.19
CA ALA A 177 1.43 15.09 33.54
C ALA A 177 0.55 15.89 34.52
N GLU A 178 0.53 15.54 35.82
CA GLU A 178 -0.23 16.30 36.84
C GLU A 178 0.26 17.75 36.98
N ILE A 179 1.58 17.94 36.90
CA ILE A 179 2.20 19.27 36.94
C ILE A 179 1.74 20.10 35.74
N LEU A 180 1.62 19.48 34.57
CA LEU A 180 1.16 20.14 33.35
C LEU A 180 -0.32 20.48 33.41
N ILE A 181 -1.18 19.56 33.88
CA ILE A 181 -2.62 19.81 34.04
C ILE A 181 -2.87 21.08 34.87
N ASN A 182 -2.17 21.23 36.00
CA ASN A 182 -2.32 22.40 36.87
C ASN A 182 -1.91 23.73 36.19
N LYS A 183 -0.97 23.71 35.23
CA LYS A 183 -0.57 24.89 34.45
C LYS A 183 -1.48 25.14 33.25
N TRP A 184 -1.94 24.07 32.60
CA TRP A 184 -2.77 24.10 31.41
C TRP A 184 -4.19 24.55 31.75
N ASP A 185 -4.79 23.94 32.78
CA ASP A 185 -6.18 24.13 33.17
C ASP A 185 -6.32 24.43 34.67
N PRO A 186 -5.73 25.54 35.17
CA PRO A 186 -5.67 25.85 36.60
C PRO A 186 -7.06 26.05 37.24
N THR A 187 -8.06 26.44 36.46
CA THR A 187 -9.45 26.68 36.93
C THR A 187 -10.39 25.51 36.60
N GLY A 188 -9.93 24.52 35.83
CA GLY A 188 -10.76 23.42 35.33
C GLY A 188 -11.76 23.82 34.25
N ASP A 189 -11.67 25.03 33.70
CA ASP A 189 -12.64 25.54 32.73
C ASP A 189 -12.49 24.86 31.36
N LYS A 190 -11.27 24.44 30.98
CA LYS A 190 -11.07 23.69 29.73
C LYS A 190 -11.68 22.30 29.83
N ALA A 191 -11.50 21.60 30.95
CA ALA A 191 -12.12 20.30 31.19
C ALA A 191 -13.66 20.38 31.10
N LYS A 192 -14.26 21.40 31.71
CA LYS A 192 -15.72 21.65 31.63
C LYS A 192 -16.19 21.95 30.22
N TYR A 193 -15.44 22.79 29.48
CA TYR A 193 -15.73 23.11 28.09
C TYR A 193 -15.74 21.84 27.23
N TRP A 194 -14.68 21.03 27.30
CA TRP A 194 -14.58 19.80 26.50
C TRP A 194 -15.63 18.77 26.90
N LYS A 195 -15.94 18.64 28.20
CA LYS A 195 -17.06 17.80 28.65
C LYS A 195 -18.38 18.23 28.00
N SER A 196 -18.67 19.53 27.95
CA SER A 196 -19.87 20.05 27.30
C SER A 196 -19.86 19.78 25.79
N TYR A 197 -18.73 20.03 25.12
CA TYR A 197 -18.59 19.81 23.69
C TYR A 197 -18.79 18.34 23.31
N LEU A 198 -18.12 17.42 24.01
CA LEU A 198 -18.14 15.99 23.73
C LEU A 198 -19.50 15.35 24.04
N GLY A 199 -20.21 15.87 25.05
CA GLY A 199 -21.54 15.38 25.42
C GLY A 199 -22.70 15.88 24.56
N ALA A 200 -22.54 17.01 23.85
CA ALA A 200 -23.62 17.63 23.07
C ALA A 200 -23.18 18.03 21.66
N ASN A 201 -22.31 19.03 21.52
CA ASN A 201 -21.95 19.60 20.21
C ASN A 201 -21.30 18.58 19.25
N CYS A 202 -20.49 17.67 19.79
CA CYS A 202 -19.90 16.59 19.00
C CYS A 202 -20.99 15.66 18.46
N ILE A 203 -21.96 15.29 19.30
CA ILE A 203 -23.08 14.43 18.92
C ILE A 203 -23.94 15.11 17.84
N ASP A 204 -24.22 16.41 17.99
CA ASP A 204 -24.97 17.18 16.99
C ASP A 204 -24.22 17.21 15.63
N ARG A 205 -22.89 17.40 15.66
CA ARG A 205 -22.05 17.32 14.45
C ARG A 205 -22.08 15.94 13.83
N LEU A 206 -21.91 14.89 14.63
CA LEU A 206 -21.96 13.51 14.16
C LEU A 206 -23.30 13.24 13.47
N GLN A 207 -24.42 13.59 14.10
CA GLN A 207 -25.76 13.43 13.49
C GLN A 207 -25.88 14.19 12.17
N LYS A 208 -25.36 15.42 12.09
CA LYS A 208 -25.38 16.20 10.85
C LYS A 208 -24.55 15.54 9.74
N TYR A 209 -23.36 15.04 10.06
CA TYR A 209 -22.53 14.31 9.10
C TYR A 209 -23.19 13.02 8.63
N MET A 210 -23.85 12.29 9.53
CA MET A 210 -24.62 11.09 9.20
C MET A 210 -25.74 11.36 8.18
N VAL A 211 -26.37 12.54 8.23
CA VAL A 211 -27.37 12.94 7.22
C VAL A 211 -26.71 13.12 5.86
N TYR A 212 -25.55 13.77 5.79
CA TYR A 212 -24.84 13.99 4.53
C TYR A 212 -24.27 12.72 3.91
N SER A 213 -23.75 11.84 4.77
CA SER A 213 -23.05 10.63 4.40
C SER A 213 -23.96 9.42 4.25
N ARG A 214 -25.28 9.54 4.44
CA ARG A 214 -26.22 8.40 4.42
C ARG A 214 -26.05 7.49 3.21
N ASP A 215 -25.87 8.07 2.03
CA ASP A 215 -25.73 7.32 0.77
C ASP A 215 -24.35 6.63 0.63
N THR A 216 -23.34 7.08 1.40
CA THR A 216 -21.95 6.61 1.31
C THR A 216 -21.56 5.71 2.49
N LEU A 217 -21.82 6.14 3.73
CA LEU A 217 -21.55 5.39 4.97
C LEU A 217 -22.67 4.40 5.33
N GLY A 218 -23.80 4.41 4.60
CA GLY A 218 -24.81 3.36 4.68
C GLY A 218 -24.49 2.11 3.85
N ARG A 219 -23.37 2.11 3.11
CA ARG A 219 -22.95 0.96 2.31
C ARG A 219 -22.58 -0.22 3.22
N LYS A 220 -22.80 -1.43 2.72
CA LYS A 220 -22.49 -2.67 3.42
C LYS A 220 -21.65 -3.53 2.49
N ASP A 221 -20.35 -3.27 2.49
CA ASP A 221 -19.41 -3.96 1.61
C ASP A 221 -18.91 -5.23 2.31
N PRO A 222 -19.10 -6.42 1.71
CA PRO A 222 -18.67 -7.67 2.30
C PRO A 222 -17.15 -7.85 2.26
N PRO A 223 -16.55 -8.43 3.32
CA PRO A 223 -15.12 -8.73 3.33
C PRO A 223 -14.76 -9.73 2.23
N THR A 224 -13.70 -9.41 1.50
CA THR A 224 -12.90 -10.41 0.79
C THR A 224 -11.95 -11.03 1.79
N VAL A 225 -11.95 -12.36 1.89
CA VAL A 225 -11.21 -13.08 2.93
C VAL A 225 -10.22 -14.05 2.30
N SER A 226 -9.01 -14.08 2.87
CA SER A 226 -8.01 -15.09 2.57
C SER A 226 -7.47 -15.72 3.86
N VAL A 227 -7.10 -17.01 3.79
CA VAL A 227 -6.38 -17.70 4.86
C VAL A 227 -5.10 -18.26 4.26
N PHE A 228 -3.96 -17.97 4.88
CA PHE A 228 -2.66 -18.44 4.42
C PHE A 228 -1.74 -18.76 5.60
N GLN A 229 -0.81 -19.67 5.40
CA GLN A 229 0.18 -20.03 6.43
C GLN A 229 1.48 -19.23 6.24
N LYS A 230 2.03 -18.76 7.35
CA LYS A 230 3.41 -18.32 7.51
C LYS A 230 4.16 -19.41 8.29
N HIS A 231 5.43 -19.64 7.97
CA HIS A 231 6.13 -20.86 8.40
C HIS A 231 6.68 -20.86 9.84
N SER A 232 6.56 -22.05 10.44
CA SER A 232 7.34 -22.74 11.51
C SER A 232 7.81 -21.94 12.77
N PRO A 233 7.11 -22.08 13.91
CA PRO A 233 5.85 -22.80 14.10
C PRO A 233 4.76 -22.21 13.19
N PRO A 234 3.86 -23.02 12.60
CA PRO A 234 2.89 -22.50 11.63
C PRO A 234 2.02 -21.39 12.25
N GLU A 235 2.25 -20.17 11.80
CA GLU A 235 1.39 -19.03 12.02
C GLU A 235 0.36 -19.01 10.90
N VAL A 236 -0.91 -19.21 11.23
CA VAL A 236 -1.98 -19.15 10.26
C VAL A 236 -2.57 -17.76 10.28
N VAL A 237 -2.54 -17.07 9.15
CA VAL A 237 -3.09 -15.72 9.01
C VAL A 237 -4.44 -15.79 8.31
N CYS A 238 -5.47 -15.26 8.97
CA CYS A 238 -6.75 -14.95 8.37
C CYS A 238 -6.81 -13.44 8.10
N HIS A 239 -6.95 -13.05 6.83
CA HIS A 239 -6.97 -11.66 6.40
C HIS A 239 -8.31 -11.34 5.74
N ALA A 240 -9.05 -10.42 6.34
CA ALA A 240 -10.24 -9.81 5.77
C ALA A 240 -9.88 -8.42 5.24
N THR A 241 -10.33 -8.07 4.03
CA THR A 241 -10.11 -6.75 3.41
C THR A 241 -11.32 -6.36 2.56
N GLY A 242 -11.44 -5.07 2.22
CA GLY A 242 -12.50 -4.58 1.35
C GLY A 242 -13.87 -4.48 2.04
N PHE A 243 -13.93 -4.61 3.36
CA PHE A 243 -15.21 -4.55 4.09
C PHE A 243 -15.52 -3.16 4.60
N PHE A 244 -16.82 -2.88 4.71
CA PHE A 244 -17.35 -1.68 5.33
C PHE A 244 -18.74 -2.00 5.91
N PRO A 245 -19.07 -1.62 7.17
CA PRO A 245 -18.36 -0.72 8.09
C PRO A 245 -17.12 -1.31 8.79
N LYS A 246 -16.41 -0.51 9.60
CA LYS A 246 -15.14 -0.88 10.26
C LYS A 246 -15.22 -2.12 11.16
N THR A 247 -16.39 -2.43 11.70
CA THR A 247 -16.57 -3.48 12.71
C THR A 247 -16.65 -4.86 12.07
N VAL A 248 -15.56 -5.62 12.15
CA VAL A 248 -15.49 -7.03 11.76
C VAL A 248 -15.04 -7.90 12.93
N MET A 249 -15.66 -9.06 13.09
CA MET A 249 -15.24 -10.09 14.04
C MET A 249 -14.55 -11.23 13.28
N ILE A 250 -13.36 -11.60 13.75
CA ILE A 250 -12.57 -12.71 13.22
C ILE A 250 -12.29 -13.65 14.39
N THR A 251 -12.76 -14.89 14.28
CA THR A 251 -12.61 -15.92 15.31
C THR A 251 -12.00 -17.19 14.71
N TRP A 252 -11.38 -18.00 15.56
CA TRP A 252 -10.80 -19.27 15.17
C TRP A 252 -11.57 -20.41 15.83
N GLN A 253 -11.72 -21.51 15.10
CA GLN A 253 -12.27 -22.75 15.62
C GLN A 253 -11.32 -23.91 15.35
N LYS A 254 -11.21 -24.82 16.32
CA LYS A 254 -10.50 -26.11 16.22
C LYS A 254 -11.54 -27.21 16.37
N ASP A 255 -11.75 -27.99 15.32
CA ASP A 255 -12.77 -29.04 15.25
C ASP A 255 -14.17 -28.58 15.69
N ARG A 256 -14.53 -27.34 15.32
CA ARG A 256 -15.80 -26.63 15.63
C ARG A 256 -15.94 -26.14 17.08
N GLU A 257 -14.88 -26.17 17.86
CA GLU A 257 -14.81 -25.50 19.17
C GLU A 257 -14.03 -24.19 19.04
N ASP A 258 -14.50 -23.12 19.65
CA ASP A 258 -13.85 -21.81 19.57
C ASP A 258 -12.48 -21.81 20.25
N VAL A 259 -11.49 -21.18 19.60
CA VAL A 259 -10.12 -21.05 20.08
C VAL A 259 -9.83 -19.59 20.39
N HIS A 260 -9.30 -19.36 21.59
CA HIS A 260 -8.90 -18.04 22.06
C HIS A 260 -7.43 -17.97 22.50
N GLU A 261 -6.78 -19.11 22.74
CA GLU A 261 -5.35 -19.21 23.05
C GLU A 261 -4.51 -19.10 21.77
N ASP A 262 -3.33 -18.50 21.86
CA ASP A 262 -2.36 -18.33 20.75
C ASP A 262 -2.92 -17.58 19.51
N VAL A 263 -3.96 -16.76 19.72
CA VAL A 263 -4.56 -15.89 18.71
C VAL A 263 -4.12 -14.44 18.91
N GLU A 264 -3.46 -13.87 17.91
CA GLU A 264 -3.15 -12.45 17.81
C GLU A 264 -4.13 -11.78 16.83
N LEU A 265 -5.08 -11.01 17.37
CA LEU A 265 -5.99 -10.20 16.56
C LEU A 265 -5.38 -8.81 16.35
N ARG A 266 -5.01 -8.48 15.11
CA ARG A 266 -4.46 -7.17 14.76
C ARG A 266 -5.55 -6.10 14.64
N GLU A 267 -5.12 -4.85 14.72
CA GLU A 267 -6.00 -3.69 14.55
C GLU A 267 -6.63 -3.64 13.15
N THR A 268 -7.83 -3.05 13.08
CA THR A 268 -8.47 -2.76 11.80
C THR A 268 -7.84 -1.50 11.21
N VAL A 269 -7.26 -1.61 10.02
CA VAL A 269 -6.63 -0.49 9.31
C VAL A 269 -7.45 -0.10 8.07
N PRO A 270 -7.50 1.20 7.72
CA PRO A 270 -8.22 1.67 6.54
C PRO A 270 -7.42 1.41 5.25
N ASN A 271 -8.15 1.17 4.17
CA ASN A 271 -7.65 1.10 2.80
C ASN A 271 -7.79 2.47 2.11
N GLN A 272 -7.06 2.67 1.00
CA GLN A 272 -7.12 3.93 0.24
C GLN A 272 -8.50 4.19 -0.40
N ASP A 273 -9.23 3.13 -0.74
CA ASP A 273 -10.61 3.16 -1.27
C ASP A 273 -11.68 3.46 -0.19
N GLY A 274 -11.25 3.68 1.06
CA GLY A 274 -12.13 3.92 2.21
C GLY A 274 -12.81 2.68 2.77
N SER A 275 -12.47 1.46 2.31
CA SER A 275 -12.82 0.20 2.98
C SER A 275 -11.83 -0.10 4.11
N PHE A 276 -12.04 -1.20 4.84
CA PHE A 276 -11.16 -1.62 5.93
C PHE A 276 -10.56 -2.99 5.68
N GLN A 277 -9.44 -3.24 6.36
CA GLN A 277 -8.83 -4.56 6.45
C GLN A 277 -8.41 -4.89 7.88
N LYS A 278 -8.43 -6.18 8.21
CA LYS A 278 -8.05 -6.70 9.53
C LYS A 278 -7.44 -8.09 9.40
N ARG A 279 -6.45 -8.39 10.23
CA ARG A 279 -5.78 -9.70 10.26
C ARG A 279 -5.90 -10.35 11.63
N SER A 280 -6.07 -11.66 11.64
CA SER A 280 -5.95 -12.50 12.82
C SER A 280 -4.89 -13.57 12.56
N ILE A 281 -3.95 -13.74 13.47
CA ILE A 281 -2.85 -14.70 13.37
C ILE A 281 -3.05 -15.73 14.46
N LEU A 282 -3.05 -17.01 14.10
CA LEU A 282 -3.12 -18.13 15.02
C LEU A 282 -1.79 -18.88 15.01
N THR A 283 -1.14 -19.00 16.15
CA THR A 283 0.10 -19.78 16.28
C THR A 283 -0.24 -21.20 16.67
N VAL A 284 0.06 -22.16 15.81
CA VAL A 284 -0.16 -23.59 16.06
C VAL A 284 1.10 -24.38 15.78
N SER A 285 1.20 -25.60 16.32
CA SER A 285 2.29 -26.51 15.94
C SER A 285 1.96 -27.23 14.63
N ALA A 286 2.98 -27.63 13.87
CA ALA A 286 2.77 -28.37 12.62
C ALA A 286 2.10 -29.74 12.84
N GLU A 287 2.32 -30.37 13.99
CA GLU A 287 1.66 -31.62 14.39
C GLU A 287 0.17 -31.38 14.70
N ASP A 288 -0.15 -30.30 15.40
CA ASP A 288 -1.52 -29.96 15.79
C ASP A 288 -2.36 -29.56 14.57
N LEU A 289 -1.77 -28.85 13.61
CA LEU A 289 -2.41 -28.47 12.34
C LEU A 289 -2.66 -29.69 11.42
N GLN A 290 -1.83 -30.74 11.50
CA GLN A 290 -2.07 -31.98 10.75
C GLN A 290 -3.22 -32.81 11.34
N THR A 291 -3.32 -32.82 12.67
CA THR A 291 -4.26 -33.67 13.42
C THR A 291 -5.66 -33.07 13.52
N HIS A 292 -5.78 -31.76 13.72
CA HIS A 292 -7.06 -31.09 13.91
C HIS A 292 -7.45 -30.24 12.69
N THR A 293 -8.72 -29.87 12.60
CA THR A 293 -9.23 -28.96 11.56
C THR A 293 -9.37 -27.57 12.15
N TYR A 294 -8.60 -26.62 11.62
CA TYR A 294 -8.74 -25.22 11.99
C TYR A 294 -9.59 -24.47 10.98
N THR A 295 -10.45 -23.58 11.47
CA THR A 295 -11.30 -22.71 10.64
C THR A 295 -11.22 -21.27 11.12
N CYS A 296 -11.09 -20.34 10.19
CA CYS A 296 -11.33 -18.93 10.44
C CYS A 296 -12.81 -18.62 10.17
N VAL A 297 -13.50 -18.04 11.14
CA VAL A 297 -14.90 -17.64 11.06
C VAL A 297 -14.99 -16.12 11.14
N ILE A 298 -15.62 -15.51 10.14
CA ILE A 298 -15.76 -14.07 10.01
C ILE A 298 -17.22 -13.67 10.01
N GLN A 299 -17.53 -12.73 10.89
CA GLN A 299 -18.84 -12.12 11.03
C GLN A 299 -18.72 -10.62 10.77
N HIS A 300 -19.62 -10.12 9.95
CA HIS A 300 -19.67 -8.72 9.55
C HIS A 300 -21.11 -8.33 9.23
N SER A 301 -21.51 -7.08 9.50
CA SER A 301 -22.90 -6.63 9.39
C SER A 301 -23.46 -6.57 7.96
N SER A 302 -22.59 -6.71 6.96
CA SER A 302 -22.96 -6.87 5.54
C SER A 302 -23.29 -8.31 5.15
N LEU A 303 -23.00 -9.28 6.01
CA LEU A 303 -23.16 -10.70 5.71
C LEU A 303 -24.47 -11.21 6.32
N GLU A 304 -25.31 -11.87 5.51
CA GLU A 304 -26.47 -12.61 6.02
C GLU A 304 -26.05 -13.84 6.85
N LYS A 305 -24.87 -14.39 6.53
CA LYS A 305 -24.27 -15.54 7.21
C LYS A 305 -22.75 -15.38 7.26
N GLU A 306 -22.16 -15.85 8.35
CA GLU A 306 -20.70 -15.86 8.54
C GLU A 306 -19.95 -16.56 7.39
N ILE A 307 -18.76 -16.06 7.10
CA ILE A 307 -17.80 -16.70 6.19
C ILE A 307 -16.95 -17.66 7.02
N VAL A 308 -16.83 -18.91 6.59
CA VAL A 308 -16.03 -19.94 7.24
C VAL A 308 -14.98 -20.43 6.24
N LEU A 309 -13.70 -20.32 6.60
CA LEU A 309 -12.58 -20.78 5.78
C LEU A 309 -11.77 -21.82 6.54
N ASN A 310 -11.54 -22.96 5.90
CA ASN A 310 -10.67 -24.01 6.44
C ASN A 310 -9.20 -23.62 6.25
N VAL A 311 -8.38 -23.87 7.26
CA VAL A 311 -6.92 -23.77 7.16
C VAL A 311 -6.42 -25.00 6.40
N SER A 312 -5.64 -24.79 5.34
CA SER A 312 -4.97 -25.91 4.65
C SER A 312 -4.01 -26.60 5.63
N LYS A 313 -3.72 -27.90 5.47
CA LYS A 313 -2.82 -28.64 6.38
C LYS A 313 -1.34 -28.57 6.01
N GLN A 314 -1.00 -27.86 4.94
CA GLN A 314 0.36 -27.69 4.43
C GLN A 314 0.57 -26.25 3.97
N PRO A 315 1.73 -25.63 4.25
CA PRO A 315 2.13 -24.43 3.54
C PRO A 315 2.31 -24.83 2.08
N SER A 316 1.42 -24.34 1.23
CA SER A 316 1.29 -24.89 -0.11
C SER A 316 2.47 -24.45 -0.98
N THR A 317 3.09 -25.45 -1.62
CA THR A 317 4.11 -25.27 -2.65
C THR A 317 3.69 -25.89 -3.99
N GLU A 318 2.40 -26.09 -4.23
CA GLU A 318 1.85 -26.61 -5.49
C GLU A 318 0.55 -25.88 -5.92
N ASP A 319 0.68 -25.18 -7.06
CA ASP A 319 -0.30 -24.93 -8.14
C ASP A 319 -1.38 -23.83 -8.06
N THR A 320 -1.04 -22.64 -7.53
CA THR A 320 -1.79 -21.42 -7.90
C THR A 320 -1.47 -21.06 -9.35
N HIS A 321 -2.46 -21.14 -10.24
CA HIS A 321 -2.29 -20.80 -11.65
C HIS A 321 -3.13 -19.59 -12.05
N SER A 322 -2.62 -18.76 -12.94
CA SER A 322 -3.24 -17.52 -13.41
C SER A 322 -3.14 -17.38 -14.92
N LEU A 323 -4.22 -16.93 -15.56
CA LEU A 323 -4.25 -16.50 -16.96
C LEU A 323 -4.65 -15.04 -16.97
N GLN A 324 -3.78 -14.17 -17.49
CA GLN A 324 -3.98 -12.72 -17.50
C GLN A 324 -3.73 -12.15 -18.88
N TYR A 325 -4.59 -11.25 -19.32
CA TYR A 325 -4.40 -10.45 -20.53
C TYR A 325 -4.29 -8.97 -20.14
N LEU A 326 -3.23 -8.32 -20.62
CA LEU A 326 -2.92 -6.93 -20.37
C LEU A 326 -2.98 -6.19 -21.70
N TYR A 327 -3.96 -5.30 -21.83
CA TYR A 327 -4.11 -4.41 -22.97
C TYR A 327 -3.65 -3.02 -22.59
N THR A 328 -2.95 -2.35 -23.50
CA THR A 328 -2.48 -0.98 -23.31
C THR A 328 -2.71 -0.21 -24.60
N ALA A 329 -3.53 0.81 -24.53
CA ALA A 329 -3.82 1.74 -25.61
C ALA A 329 -3.27 3.13 -25.27
N LEU A 330 -2.69 3.79 -26.27
CA LEU A 330 -2.09 5.11 -26.14
C LEU A 330 -2.71 6.06 -27.14
N THR A 331 -2.83 7.33 -26.75
CA THR A 331 -3.24 8.38 -27.68
C THR A 331 -2.22 8.54 -28.83
N PRO A 332 -2.67 8.85 -30.06
CA PRO A 332 -1.77 9.04 -31.19
C PRO A 332 -0.73 10.15 -30.96
N GLY A 333 0.46 10.00 -31.54
CA GLY A 333 1.49 11.07 -31.55
C GLY A 333 2.83 10.73 -30.90
N ILE A 334 3.04 9.48 -30.48
CA ILE A 334 4.30 8.97 -29.95
C ILE A 334 4.88 7.87 -30.85
N ASN A 335 6.21 7.70 -30.86
CA ASN A 335 6.90 6.62 -31.59
C ASN A 335 6.77 5.26 -30.87
N PHE A 336 5.57 4.91 -30.40
CA PHE A 336 5.24 3.64 -29.73
C PHE A 336 3.92 3.09 -30.31
N PRO A 337 3.70 1.76 -30.38
CA PRO A 337 2.43 1.22 -30.88
C PRO A 337 1.22 1.78 -30.12
N GLU A 338 0.21 2.28 -30.84
CA GLU A 338 -1.03 2.83 -30.27
C GLU A 338 -1.84 1.78 -29.47
N PHE A 339 -1.65 0.49 -29.76
CA PHE A 339 -2.25 -0.59 -28.98
C PHE A 339 -1.28 -1.76 -28.85
N THR A 340 -1.18 -2.31 -27.66
CA THR A 340 -0.45 -3.54 -27.37
C THR A 340 -1.30 -4.48 -26.52
N ALA A 341 -1.13 -5.78 -26.73
CA ALA A 341 -1.77 -6.81 -25.93
C ALA A 341 -0.75 -7.88 -25.53
N VAL A 342 -0.76 -8.25 -24.26
CA VAL A 342 0.16 -9.21 -23.65
C VAL A 342 -0.65 -10.27 -22.93
N GLY A 343 -0.43 -11.54 -23.26
CA GLY A 343 -1.01 -12.68 -22.54
C GLY A 343 0.02 -13.33 -21.64
N LEU A 344 -0.34 -13.56 -20.38
CA LEU A 344 0.49 -14.14 -19.33
C LEU A 344 -0.16 -15.40 -18.77
N VAL A 345 0.64 -16.45 -18.58
CA VAL A 345 0.30 -17.61 -17.75
C VAL A 345 1.30 -17.67 -16.60
N ASP A 346 0.85 -17.55 -15.35
CA ASP A 346 1.70 -17.47 -14.16
C ASP A 346 2.76 -16.36 -14.21
N GLY A 347 2.39 -15.26 -14.89
CA GLY A 347 3.29 -14.14 -15.17
C GLY A 347 4.30 -14.41 -16.29
N GLN A 348 4.37 -15.62 -16.86
CA GLN A 348 5.15 -15.89 -18.07
C GLN A 348 4.39 -15.43 -19.31
N GLN A 349 5.01 -14.56 -20.10
CA GLN A 349 4.41 -14.10 -21.35
C GLN A 349 4.36 -15.21 -22.40
N PHE A 350 3.15 -15.59 -22.84
CA PHE A 350 2.96 -16.57 -23.90
C PHE A 350 2.58 -15.95 -25.25
N MET A 351 1.98 -14.76 -25.25
CA MET A 351 1.65 -14.03 -26.48
C MET A 351 1.91 -12.53 -26.39
N TYR A 352 2.07 -11.93 -27.56
CA TYR A 352 2.25 -10.49 -27.74
C TYR A 352 1.60 -10.04 -29.04
N TYR A 353 0.93 -8.90 -29.01
CA TYR A 353 0.43 -8.19 -30.18
C TYR A 353 0.77 -6.71 -30.04
N ASP A 354 1.09 -6.08 -31.17
CA ASP A 354 1.10 -4.62 -31.24
C ASP A 354 0.53 -4.11 -32.56
N SER A 355 0.05 -2.87 -32.53
CA SER A 355 -0.64 -2.21 -33.63
C SER A 355 0.24 -1.91 -34.84
N ASN A 356 1.57 -1.99 -34.70
CA ASN A 356 2.51 -1.80 -35.81
C ASN A 356 2.70 -3.10 -36.58
N ILE A 357 2.81 -4.23 -35.87
CA ILE A 357 2.98 -5.57 -36.44
C ILE A 357 1.62 -6.13 -36.92
N LYS A 358 0.54 -5.81 -36.21
CA LYS A 358 -0.84 -6.26 -36.46
C LYS A 358 -0.99 -7.78 -36.53
N LYS A 359 -0.18 -8.50 -35.75
CA LYS A 359 -0.16 -9.97 -35.70
C LYS A 359 0.21 -10.44 -34.31
N VAL A 360 -0.46 -11.49 -33.83
CA VAL A 360 -0.10 -12.13 -32.56
C VAL A 360 1.17 -12.97 -32.75
N ILE A 361 2.14 -12.74 -31.86
CA ILE A 361 3.43 -13.42 -31.81
C ILE A 361 3.45 -14.34 -30.59
N PRO A 362 3.55 -15.67 -30.77
CA PRO A 362 3.80 -16.59 -29.67
C PRO A 362 5.20 -16.36 -29.08
N LYS A 363 5.29 -16.29 -27.76
CA LYS A 363 6.53 -15.97 -27.02
C LYS A 363 7.20 -17.18 -26.36
N THR A 364 6.51 -18.30 -26.23
CA THR A 364 7.04 -19.53 -25.62
C THR A 364 7.08 -20.68 -26.60
N GLU A 365 7.97 -21.66 -26.37
CA GLU A 365 8.03 -22.86 -27.20
C GLU A 365 6.80 -23.76 -27.00
N TRP A 366 6.27 -23.82 -25.77
CA TRP A 366 5.12 -24.67 -25.46
C TRP A 366 3.84 -24.20 -26.16
N ILE A 367 3.62 -22.89 -26.32
CA ILE A 367 2.45 -22.40 -27.07
C ILE A 367 2.60 -22.65 -28.59
N GLN A 368 3.82 -22.84 -29.10
CA GLN A 368 4.01 -23.24 -30.49
C GLN A 368 3.60 -24.69 -30.72
N LYS A 369 3.73 -25.58 -29.72
CA LYS A 369 3.22 -26.97 -29.80
C LYS A 369 1.70 -26.99 -30.02
N MET A 370 0.97 -26.05 -29.41
CA MET A 370 -0.49 -25.87 -29.59
C MET A 370 -0.90 -25.64 -31.05
N LYS A 371 -0.06 -24.94 -31.83
CA LYS A 371 -0.30 -24.67 -33.27
C LYS A 371 -0.47 -25.96 -34.09
N SER A 372 0.13 -27.06 -33.65
CA SER A 372 0.00 -28.36 -34.31
C SER A 372 -1.39 -28.99 -34.14
N GLY A 373 -2.10 -28.67 -33.05
CA GLY A 373 -3.44 -29.18 -32.75
C GLY A 373 -4.59 -28.28 -33.24
N ASN A 374 -4.34 -26.98 -33.46
CA ASN A 374 -5.29 -26.04 -34.06
C ASN A 374 -4.57 -24.99 -34.92
N PRO A 375 -4.35 -25.27 -36.23
CA PRO A 375 -3.62 -24.37 -37.12
C PRO A 375 -4.26 -22.98 -37.30
N GLY A 376 -5.57 -22.86 -37.04
CA GLY A 376 -6.34 -21.63 -37.20
C GLY A 376 -6.33 -20.70 -35.98
N TYR A 377 -5.90 -21.18 -34.81
CA TYR A 377 -5.97 -20.45 -33.54
C TYR A 377 -5.32 -19.06 -33.63
N TRP A 378 -4.05 -18.97 -34.06
CA TRP A 378 -3.35 -17.69 -34.13
C TRP A 378 -3.90 -16.70 -35.16
N ASN A 379 -4.56 -17.19 -36.20
CA ASN A 379 -5.26 -16.32 -37.14
C ASN A 379 -6.52 -15.74 -36.49
N SER A 380 -7.27 -16.57 -35.76
CA SER A 380 -8.43 -16.12 -34.96
C SER A 380 -8.01 -15.10 -33.90
N GLU A 381 -6.97 -15.40 -33.13
CA GLU A 381 -6.41 -14.48 -32.12
C GLU A 381 -5.94 -13.17 -32.74
N THR A 382 -5.30 -13.24 -33.92
CA THR A 382 -4.88 -12.02 -34.63
C THR A 382 -6.08 -11.18 -35.05
N SER A 383 -7.12 -11.79 -35.62
CA SER A 383 -8.34 -11.08 -35.99
C SER A 383 -9.06 -10.51 -34.76
N HIS A 384 -9.08 -11.25 -33.64
CA HIS A 384 -9.63 -10.77 -32.38
C HIS A 384 -8.86 -9.54 -31.87
N MET A 385 -7.52 -9.59 -31.81
CA MET A 385 -6.70 -8.45 -31.37
C MET A 385 -6.84 -7.22 -32.28
N GLN A 386 -7.00 -7.41 -33.59
CA GLN A 386 -7.27 -6.30 -34.51
C GLN A 386 -8.64 -5.64 -34.23
N SER A 387 -9.66 -6.44 -33.91
CA SER A 387 -10.96 -5.92 -33.46
C SER A 387 -10.84 -5.17 -32.13
N GLN A 388 -10.09 -5.71 -31.16
CA GLN A 388 -9.85 -5.06 -29.88
C GLN A 388 -9.09 -3.73 -30.04
N GLN A 389 -8.13 -3.66 -30.96
CA GLN A 389 -7.40 -2.44 -31.26
C GLN A 389 -8.33 -1.31 -31.71
N GLU A 390 -9.24 -1.56 -32.65
CA GLU A 390 -10.19 -0.53 -33.12
C GLU A 390 -11.17 -0.13 -32.00
N SER A 391 -11.66 -1.11 -31.23
CA SER A 391 -12.52 -0.84 -30.08
C SER A 391 -11.84 0.04 -29.03
N PHE A 392 -10.59 -0.26 -28.67
CA PHE A 392 -9.83 0.51 -27.68
C PHE A 392 -9.53 1.92 -28.15
N LYS A 393 -9.33 2.12 -29.45
CA LYS A 393 -9.17 3.47 -30.02
C LYS A 393 -10.41 4.33 -29.77
N ASP A 394 -11.60 3.78 -29.96
CA ASP A 394 -12.85 4.47 -29.67
C ASP A 394 -13.03 4.67 -28.15
N THR A 395 -12.66 3.67 -27.33
CA THR A 395 -12.72 3.76 -25.87
C THR A 395 -11.81 4.87 -25.32
N VAL A 396 -10.56 4.97 -25.77
CA VAL A 396 -9.62 6.04 -25.34
C VAL A 396 -10.21 7.41 -25.65
N ASN A 397 -10.75 7.61 -26.85
CA ASN A 397 -11.38 8.88 -27.23
C ASN A 397 -12.60 9.19 -26.36
N ALA A 398 -13.41 8.20 -26.03
CA ALA A 398 -14.56 8.36 -25.15
C ALA A 398 -14.15 8.70 -23.71
N VAL A 399 -13.09 8.08 -23.18
CA VAL A 399 -12.53 8.39 -21.86
C VAL A 399 -12.00 9.83 -21.84
N MET A 400 -11.17 10.21 -22.81
CA MET A 400 -10.65 11.58 -22.92
C MET A 400 -11.75 12.64 -22.95
N GLN A 401 -12.82 12.41 -23.74
CA GLN A 401 -13.96 13.31 -23.78
C GLN A 401 -14.67 13.42 -22.43
N SER A 402 -14.88 12.30 -21.73
CA SER A 402 -15.53 12.29 -20.42
C SER A 402 -14.71 13.00 -19.34
N LEU A 403 -13.38 12.99 -19.48
CA LEU A 403 -12.45 13.66 -18.57
C LEU A 403 -12.09 15.09 -19.02
N ASN A 404 -12.70 15.60 -20.11
CA ASN A 404 -12.37 16.89 -20.73
C ASN A 404 -10.88 17.04 -21.11
N HIS A 405 -10.19 15.93 -21.38
CA HIS A 405 -8.83 15.96 -21.90
C HIS A 405 -8.88 16.23 -23.41
N SER A 406 -8.19 17.29 -23.84
CA SER A 406 -8.17 17.72 -25.25
C SER A 406 -6.78 17.58 -25.91
N THR A 407 -5.73 17.48 -25.12
CA THR A 407 -4.34 17.37 -25.56
C THR A 407 -3.53 16.60 -24.53
N GLY A 408 -2.51 15.86 -24.97
CA GLY A 408 -1.62 15.11 -24.09
C GLY A 408 -1.43 13.68 -24.56
N VAL A 409 -0.45 13.00 -23.96
CA VAL A 409 -0.30 11.56 -24.14
C VAL A 409 -1.01 10.88 -22.98
N HIS A 410 -2.09 10.16 -23.28
CA HIS A 410 -2.85 9.42 -22.28
C HIS A 410 -2.76 7.92 -22.55
N THR A 411 -2.85 7.14 -21.47
CA THR A 411 -2.74 5.68 -21.50
C THR A 411 -4.00 5.08 -20.90
N LEU A 412 -4.66 4.19 -21.65
CA LEU A 412 -5.72 3.34 -21.13
C LEU A 412 -5.22 1.90 -21.06
N GLN A 413 -5.30 1.30 -19.89
CA GLN A 413 -4.88 -0.08 -19.65
C GLN A 413 -6.10 -0.91 -19.24
N ARG A 414 -6.12 -2.18 -19.64
CA ARG A 414 -7.10 -3.16 -19.18
C ARG A 414 -6.36 -4.42 -18.76
N ILE A 415 -6.71 -4.94 -17.60
CA ILE A 415 -6.22 -6.20 -17.07
C ILE A 415 -7.43 -7.07 -16.81
N TYR A 416 -7.51 -8.21 -17.50
CA TYR A 416 -8.58 -9.18 -17.28
C TYR A 416 -8.05 -10.60 -17.31
N GLY A 417 -8.72 -11.49 -16.60
CA GLY A 417 -8.24 -12.85 -16.46
C GLY A 417 -8.88 -13.63 -15.33
N CYS A 418 -8.28 -14.79 -15.06
CA CYS A 418 -8.72 -15.67 -14.00
C CYS A 418 -7.54 -16.31 -13.28
N GLU A 419 -7.74 -16.60 -12.00
CA GLU A 419 -6.80 -17.28 -11.13
C GLU A 419 -7.52 -18.47 -10.50
N ARG A 420 -6.78 -19.57 -10.37
CA ARG A 420 -7.20 -20.77 -9.65
C ARG A 420 -6.21 -21.00 -8.53
N ASP A 421 -6.68 -20.86 -7.30
CA ASP A 421 -5.93 -21.16 -6.10
C ASP A 421 -5.95 -22.68 -5.81
N ASP A 422 -5.07 -23.12 -4.91
CA ASP A 422 -4.86 -24.54 -4.56
C ASP A 422 -6.11 -25.21 -3.95
N ASP A 423 -6.95 -24.43 -3.29
CA ASP A 423 -8.25 -24.85 -2.73
C ASP A 423 -9.36 -24.94 -3.79
N ASN A 424 -9.01 -24.72 -5.06
CA ASN A 424 -9.91 -24.54 -6.20
C ASN A 424 -10.78 -23.28 -6.14
N THR A 425 -10.44 -22.32 -5.27
CA THR A 425 -11.04 -20.98 -5.32
C THR A 425 -10.67 -20.36 -6.66
N ILE A 426 -11.69 -19.84 -7.34
CA ILE A 426 -11.51 -19.18 -8.63
C ILE A 426 -11.75 -17.70 -8.45
N ARG A 427 -10.76 -16.89 -8.79
CA ARG A 427 -10.89 -15.45 -8.92
C ARG A 427 -10.94 -15.08 -10.39
N ARG A 428 -11.75 -14.08 -10.70
CA ARG A 428 -11.91 -13.54 -12.05
C ARG A 428 -11.99 -12.03 -11.91
N TYR A 429 -11.39 -11.32 -12.84
CA TYR A 429 -11.33 -9.87 -12.79
C TYR A 429 -11.28 -9.29 -14.19
N ASP A 430 -11.74 -8.06 -14.29
CA ASP A 430 -11.65 -7.22 -15.48
C ASP A 430 -11.64 -5.77 -15.00
N VAL A 431 -10.48 -5.14 -15.15
CA VAL A 431 -10.17 -3.85 -14.54
C VAL A 431 -9.52 -2.96 -15.60
N PHE A 432 -9.96 -1.72 -15.68
CA PHE A 432 -9.33 -0.67 -16.46
C PHE A 432 -8.62 0.31 -15.56
N GLY A 433 -7.44 0.74 -16.00
CA GLY A 433 -6.71 1.88 -15.45
C GLY A 433 -6.51 2.96 -16.51
N TYR A 434 -6.45 4.21 -16.08
CA TYR A 434 -6.22 5.36 -16.95
C TYR A 434 -5.11 6.24 -16.38
N ASP A 435 -4.10 6.53 -17.20
CA ASP A 435 -2.88 7.26 -16.82
C ASP A 435 -2.15 6.68 -15.59
N GLY A 436 -2.29 5.38 -15.35
CA GLY A 436 -1.64 4.65 -14.25
C GLY A 436 -2.47 4.56 -12.97
N GLU A 437 -3.65 5.17 -12.93
CA GLU A 437 -4.59 5.11 -11.81
C GLU A 437 -5.75 4.17 -12.13
N ASP A 438 -6.40 3.61 -11.10
CA ASP A 438 -7.60 2.79 -11.26
C ASP A 438 -8.74 3.61 -11.87
N PHE A 439 -9.48 3.04 -12.83
CA PHE A 439 -10.52 3.76 -13.57
C PHE A 439 -11.91 3.12 -13.42
N ILE A 440 -12.09 1.90 -13.93
CA ILE A 440 -13.35 1.14 -13.79
C ILE A 440 -13.06 -0.36 -13.60
N SER A 441 -13.94 -1.07 -12.91
CA SER A 441 -13.83 -2.53 -12.72
C SER A 441 -15.16 -3.23 -12.90
N LEU A 442 -15.16 -4.46 -13.40
CA LEU A 442 -16.37 -5.24 -13.63
C LEU A 442 -16.74 -6.02 -12.35
N ASP A 443 -17.93 -5.75 -11.82
CA ASP A 443 -18.55 -6.69 -10.87
C ASP A 443 -19.16 -7.84 -11.67
N LEU A 444 -18.52 -9.01 -11.59
CA LEU A 444 -18.96 -10.20 -12.30
C LEU A 444 -20.29 -10.77 -11.78
N LYS A 445 -20.63 -10.55 -10.50
CA LYS A 445 -21.87 -11.07 -9.91
C LYS A 445 -23.08 -10.33 -10.47
N THR A 446 -23.00 -9.01 -10.54
CA THR A 446 -24.08 -8.16 -11.05
C THR A 446 -23.99 -7.97 -12.57
N GLY A 447 -22.79 -8.10 -13.15
CA GLY A 447 -22.51 -7.72 -14.54
C GLY A 447 -22.42 -6.22 -14.76
N THR A 448 -22.16 -5.42 -13.71
CA THR A 448 -22.12 -3.96 -13.79
C THR A 448 -20.72 -3.42 -13.61
N TRP A 449 -20.39 -2.31 -14.27
CA TRP A 449 -19.13 -1.61 -14.08
C TRP A 449 -19.18 -0.70 -12.85
N THR A 450 -18.12 -0.73 -12.05
CA THR A 450 -17.90 0.11 -10.88
C THR A 450 -16.80 1.12 -11.20
N ALA A 451 -17.06 2.40 -10.96
CA ALA A 451 -16.07 3.45 -11.13
C ALA A 451 -15.16 3.56 -9.91
N ALA A 452 -13.86 3.77 -10.15
CA ALA A 452 -12.90 4.11 -9.11
C ALA A 452 -13.05 5.58 -8.66
N GLU A 453 -13.41 6.48 -9.58
CA GLU A 453 -13.61 7.91 -9.32
C GLU A 453 -14.84 8.49 -10.03
N SER A 454 -15.35 9.62 -9.52
CA SER A 454 -16.56 10.28 -10.03
C SER A 454 -16.56 10.60 -11.55
N PRO A 455 -15.45 11.04 -12.17
CA PRO A 455 -15.41 11.23 -13.62
C PRO A 455 -15.60 9.93 -14.43
N ALA A 456 -15.22 8.77 -13.88
CA ALA A 456 -15.41 7.48 -14.52
C ALA A 456 -16.89 7.04 -14.52
N LEU A 457 -17.72 7.50 -13.58
CA LEU A 457 -19.18 7.26 -13.59
C LEU A 457 -19.87 7.90 -14.81
N LEU A 458 -19.41 9.09 -15.22
CA LEU A 458 -19.93 9.75 -16.42
C LEU A 458 -19.55 8.98 -17.68
N PHE A 459 -18.33 8.44 -17.71
CA PHE A 459 -17.90 7.53 -18.76
C PHE A 459 -18.78 6.28 -18.81
N ILE A 460 -18.97 5.55 -17.70
CA ILE A 460 -19.81 4.34 -17.65
C ILE A 460 -21.21 4.62 -18.19
N LYS A 461 -21.90 5.66 -17.70
CA LYS A 461 -23.25 6.01 -18.17
C LYS A 461 -23.31 6.25 -19.67
N LYS A 462 -22.32 6.97 -20.22
CA LYS A 462 -22.24 7.25 -21.66
C LYS A 462 -21.90 5.98 -22.44
N TRP A 463 -20.99 5.17 -21.93
CA TRP A 463 -20.52 3.93 -22.52
C TRP A 463 -21.66 2.89 -22.62
N GLU A 464 -22.43 2.71 -21.55
CA GLU A 464 -23.64 1.89 -21.51
C GLU A 464 -24.72 2.42 -22.47
N SER A 465 -24.94 3.74 -22.50
CA SER A 465 -25.97 4.34 -23.36
C SER A 465 -25.67 4.25 -24.87
N THR A 466 -24.39 4.18 -25.23
CA THR A 466 -23.94 4.15 -26.63
C THR A 466 -23.83 2.73 -27.17
N GLY A 467 -23.96 1.71 -26.32
CA GLY A 467 -23.71 0.31 -26.69
C GLY A 467 -22.28 0.08 -27.19
N ALA A 468 -21.35 1.00 -26.88
CA ALA A 468 -19.95 0.94 -27.28
C ALA A 468 -19.15 0.01 -26.35
N GLU A 469 -19.83 -0.90 -25.66
CA GLU A 469 -19.25 -1.94 -24.82
C GLU A 469 -18.22 -2.70 -25.68
N GLY A 470 -16.94 -2.44 -25.43
CA GLY A 470 -15.89 -3.25 -26.04
C GLY A 470 -16.18 -4.70 -25.70
N VAL A 471 -16.03 -5.61 -26.67
CA VAL A 471 -16.43 -7.03 -26.61
C VAL A 471 -16.53 -7.54 -25.18
N ASP A 472 -17.77 -7.71 -24.70
CA ASP A 472 -18.09 -8.18 -23.36
C ASP A 472 -17.24 -9.43 -23.06
N GLN A 473 -16.33 -9.30 -22.08
CA GLN A 473 -15.44 -10.39 -21.67
C GLN A 473 -16.08 -11.26 -20.60
N LYS A 474 -17.26 -10.87 -20.07
CA LYS A 474 -17.96 -11.65 -19.05
C LYS A 474 -18.22 -13.10 -19.50
N PRO A 475 -18.69 -13.39 -20.73
CA PRO A 475 -18.89 -14.77 -21.18
C PRO A 475 -17.58 -15.58 -21.18
N PHE A 476 -16.47 -14.96 -21.61
CA PHE A 476 -15.15 -15.59 -21.59
C PHE A 476 -14.71 -15.86 -20.15
N LEU A 477 -14.79 -14.87 -19.27
CA LEU A 477 -14.37 -14.99 -17.87
C LEU A 477 -15.17 -16.08 -17.14
N GLU A 478 -16.49 -16.10 -17.32
CA GLU A 478 -17.38 -17.06 -16.65
C GLU A 478 -17.19 -18.49 -17.17
N ASN A 479 -17.12 -18.67 -18.49
CA ASN A 479 -17.27 -20.00 -19.12
C ASN A 479 -15.97 -20.59 -19.67
N GLU A 480 -15.03 -19.78 -20.13
CA GLU A 480 -13.90 -20.26 -20.94
C GLU A 480 -12.54 -20.09 -20.24
N CYS A 481 -12.34 -19.01 -19.47
CA CYS A 481 -11.04 -18.62 -18.96
C CYS A 481 -10.33 -19.74 -18.16
N ILE A 482 -11.05 -20.45 -17.30
CA ILE A 482 -10.46 -21.53 -16.50
C ILE A 482 -10.13 -22.76 -17.34
N ASP A 483 -10.90 -23.04 -18.38
CA ASP A 483 -10.62 -24.16 -19.27
C ASP A 483 -9.45 -23.85 -20.21
N GLU A 484 -9.32 -22.59 -20.65
CA GLU A 484 -8.11 -22.10 -21.32
C GLU A 484 -6.89 -22.18 -20.42
N LEU A 485 -7.00 -21.73 -19.17
CA LEU A 485 -5.91 -21.81 -18.19
C LEU A 485 -5.43 -23.25 -18.00
N LYS A 486 -6.34 -24.20 -17.74
CA LYS A 486 -5.98 -25.62 -17.63
C LYS A 486 -5.26 -26.14 -18.87
N LYS A 487 -5.72 -25.73 -20.06
CA LYS A 487 -5.13 -26.13 -21.33
C LYS A 487 -3.72 -25.56 -21.47
N PHE A 488 -3.50 -24.27 -21.20
CA PHE A 488 -2.17 -23.67 -21.26
C PHE A 488 -1.21 -24.25 -20.24
N VAL A 489 -1.65 -24.46 -19.00
CA VAL A 489 -0.87 -25.16 -17.97
C VAL A 489 -0.48 -26.56 -18.44
N SER A 490 -1.40 -27.30 -19.08
CA SER A 490 -1.09 -28.65 -19.60
C SER A 490 -0.02 -28.65 -20.70
N TYR A 491 -0.01 -27.65 -21.59
CA TYR A 491 1.02 -27.52 -22.63
C TYR A 491 2.35 -27.01 -22.06
N GLY A 492 2.27 -26.07 -21.12
CA GLY A 492 3.39 -25.37 -20.52
C GLY A 492 3.99 -26.07 -19.30
N ARG A 493 3.47 -27.23 -18.88
CA ARG A 493 3.82 -27.92 -17.64
C ARG A 493 5.32 -27.90 -17.30
N GLU A 494 6.16 -28.43 -18.20
CA GLU A 494 7.62 -28.48 -18.01
C GLU A 494 8.26 -27.09 -17.84
N SER A 495 7.69 -26.06 -18.46
CA SER A 495 8.17 -24.67 -18.38
C SER A 495 7.61 -23.89 -17.19
N LEU A 496 6.37 -24.18 -16.78
CA LEU A 496 5.63 -23.47 -15.73
C LEU A 496 5.88 -24.07 -14.34
N GLU A 497 6.19 -25.37 -14.25
CA GLU A 497 6.57 -26.04 -13.00
C GLU A 497 8.08 -25.97 -12.72
N ARG A 498 8.87 -25.38 -13.63
CA ARG A 498 10.31 -25.22 -13.42
C ARG A 498 10.55 -24.42 -12.14
N LYS A 499 11.58 -24.77 -11.38
CA LYS A 499 11.97 -24.04 -10.17
C LYS A 499 13.36 -23.45 -10.36
N VAL A 500 13.45 -22.13 -10.40
CA VAL A 500 14.72 -21.38 -10.51
C VAL A 500 15.00 -20.64 -9.23
N ARG A 501 16.22 -20.78 -8.73
CA ARG A 501 16.68 -20.19 -7.46
C ARG A 501 16.89 -18.68 -7.58
N PRO A 502 16.40 -17.86 -6.63
CA PRO A 502 16.74 -16.44 -6.60
C PRO A 502 18.24 -16.23 -6.42
N THR A 503 18.78 -15.28 -7.17
CA THR A 503 20.02 -14.58 -6.82
C THR A 503 19.62 -13.35 -6.01
N ALA A 504 20.22 -13.15 -4.84
CA ALA A 504 19.84 -12.04 -4.00
C ALA A 504 21.03 -11.30 -3.40
N SER A 505 20.81 -10.02 -3.11
CA SER A 505 21.80 -9.12 -2.53
C SER A 505 21.14 -8.13 -1.60
N VAL A 506 21.84 -7.80 -0.51
CA VAL A 506 21.46 -6.71 0.39
C VAL A 506 22.47 -5.58 0.22
N PHE A 507 21.98 -4.37 0.00
CA PHE A 507 22.86 -3.22 -0.22
C PHE A 507 22.26 -1.90 0.26
N GLN A 508 23.14 -0.93 0.44
CA GLN A 508 22.85 0.44 0.84
C GLN A 508 23.60 1.37 -0.12
N LYS A 509 23.01 2.52 -0.48
CA LYS A 509 23.63 3.44 -1.45
C LYS A 509 24.92 4.07 -0.91
N HIS A 510 24.89 4.53 0.34
CA HIS A 510 26.04 5.02 1.08
C HIS A 510 25.89 4.59 2.55
N SER A 511 26.98 4.59 3.34
CA SER A 511 26.93 4.18 4.75
C SER A 511 25.98 5.01 5.62
N SER A 512 25.60 6.21 5.17
CA SER A 512 24.67 7.11 5.85
C SER A 512 23.25 7.08 5.28
N SER A 513 22.97 6.26 4.26
CA SER A 513 21.62 6.20 3.67
C SER A 513 20.65 5.52 4.63
N PRO A 514 19.46 6.06 4.90
CA PRO A 514 18.53 5.38 5.80
C PRO A 514 17.95 4.09 5.17
N GLU A 515 18.02 3.94 3.86
CA GLU A 515 17.42 2.81 3.14
C GLU A 515 18.41 1.66 2.91
N VAL A 516 18.04 0.47 3.37
CA VAL A 516 18.70 -0.80 3.07
C VAL A 516 17.80 -1.62 2.15
N VAL A 517 18.33 -2.02 0.99
CA VAL A 517 17.58 -2.72 -0.04
C VAL A 517 17.97 -4.18 -0.08
N CYS A 518 17.00 -5.07 0.09
CA CYS A 518 17.11 -6.48 -0.27
C CYS A 518 16.51 -6.70 -1.65
N HIS A 519 17.34 -7.11 -2.61
CA HIS A 519 16.94 -7.36 -3.99
C HIS A 519 17.10 -8.84 -4.31
N ALA A 520 15.99 -9.50 -4.67
CA ALA A 520 15.96 -10.84 -5.23
C ALA A 520 15.68 -10.76 -6.73
N THR A 521 16.40 -11.52 -7.55
CA THR A 521 16.22 -11.56 -9.01
C THR A 521 16.56 -12.93 -9.58
N GLY A 522 16.07 -13.23 -10.78
CA GLY A 522 16.38 -14.48 -11.48
C GLY A 522 15.59 -15.68 -10.98
N PHE A 523 14.58 -15.50 -10.14
CA PHE A 523 13.78 -16.60 -9.59
C PHE A 523 12.55 -16.89 -10.44
N PHE A 524 12.05 -18.12 -10.33
CA PHE A 524 10.80 -18.57 -10.91
C PHE A 524 10.31 -19.78 -10.12
N PRO A 525 9.01 -19.90 -9.75
CA PRO A 525 7.85 -19.09 -10.16
C PRO A 525 7.78 -17.68 -9.55
N LYS A 526 6.74 -16.90 -9.89
CA LYS A 526 6.58 -15.48 -9.50
C LYS A 526 6.51 -15.25 -7.98
N THR A 527 6.02 -16.23 -7.22
CA THR A 527 5.76 -16.08 -5.78
C THR A 527 7.06 -16.16 -4.97
N VAL A 528 7.48 -15.02 -4.43
CA VAL A 528 8.61 -14.90 -3.51
C VAL A 528 8.21 -14.07 -2.29
N MET A 529 8.64 -14.53 -1.12
CA MET A 529 8.49 -13.84 0.15
C MET A 529 9.84 -13.27 0.58
N ILE A 530 9.84 -12.01 1.00
CA ILE A 530 11.01 -11.30 1.50
C ILE A 530 10.62 -10.66 2.82
N THR A 531 11.30 -11.03 3.91
CA THR A 531 11.11 -10.48 5.24
C THR A 531 12.43 -9.93 5.79
N TRP A 532 12.32 -9.08 6.80
CA TRP A 532 13.46 -8.55 7.54
C TRP A 532 13.42 -9.04 8.97
N GLN A 533 14.59 -9.30 9.53
CA GLN A 533 14.76 -9.59 10.96
C GLN A 533 15.77 -8.63 11.58
N LYS A 534 15.50 -8.24 12.82
CA LYS A 534 16.39 -7.49 13.71
C LYS A 534 16.78 -8.42 14.85
N ASP A 535 18.06 -8.78 14.91
CA ASP A 535 18.61 -9.73 15.91
C ASP A 535 17.87 -11.08 16.01
N GLY A 536 17.22 -11.49 14.92
CA GLY A 536 16.46 -12.76 14.83
C GLY A 536 14.96 -12.62 15.08
N GLU A 537 14.45 -11.44 15.40
CA GLU A 537 13.02 -11.15 15.50
C GLU A 537 12.52 -10.46 14.22
N ASP A 538 11.32 -10.81 13.77
CA ASP A 538 10.74 -10.29 12.53
C ASP A 538 10.40 -8.80 12.63
N VAL A 539 10.74 -8.04 11.58
CA VAL A 539 10.48 -6.60 11.45
C VAL A 539 9.39 -6.37 10.41
N HIS A 540 8.39 -5.59 10.77
CA HIS A 540 7.27 -5.22 9.89
C HIS A 540 7.09 -3.71 9.73
N GLU A 541 7.59 -2.91 10.68
CA GLU A 541 7.60 -1.45 10.61
C GLU A 541 8.75 -0.98 9.70
N ASP A 542 8.55 0.15 9.02
CA ASP A 542 9.54 0.77 8.11
C ASP A 542 10.03 -0.14 6.95
N VAL A 543 9.27 -1.19 6.63
CA VAL A 543 9.52 -2.11 5.53
C VAL A 543 8.58 -1.82 4.36
N GLU A 544 9.13 -1.39 3.25
CA GLU A 544 8.44 -1.26 1.96
C GLU A 544 8.73 -2.50 1.10
N LEU A 545 7.73 -3.35 0.88
CA LEU A 545 7.84 -4.46 -0.07
C LEU A 545 7.30 -4.03 -1.44
N ARG A 546 8.16 -3.98 -2.46
CA ARG A 546 7.76 -3.63 -3.82
C ARG A 546 7.16 -4.81 -4.56
N GLU A 547 6.43 -4.49 -5.64
CA GLU A 547 5.85 -5.47 -6.54
C GLU A 547 6.89 -6.39 -7.20
N THR A 548 6.44 -7.59 -7.57
CA THR A 548 7.25 -8.52 -8.35
C THR A 548 7.24 -8.11 -9.82
N LEU A 549 8.41 -7.80 -10.38
CA LEU A 549 8.57 -7.38 -11.76
C LEU A 549 9.12 -8.54 -12.62
N PRO A 550 8.68 -8.69 -13.88
CA PRO A 550 9.24 -9.67 -14.80
C PRO A 550 10.60 -9.20 -15.36
N ASN A 551 11.48 -10.15 -15.64
CA ASN A 551 12.74 -9.97 -16.36
C ASN A 551 12.58 -10.37 -17.84
N GLN A 552 13.49 -9.90 -18.70
CA GLN A 552 13.48 -10.22 -20.14
C GLN A 552 13.67 -11.71 -20.44
N ASP A 553 14.31 -12.45 -19.54
CA ASP A 553 14.55 -13.89 -19.64
C ASP A 553 13.38 -14.75 -19.12
N GLY A 554 12.27 -14.12 -18.72
CA GLY A 554 11.11 -14.80 -18.15
C GLY A 554 11.27 -15.24 -16.69
N SER A 555 12.33 -14.81 -15.99
CA SER A 555 12.42 -14.88 -14.53
C SER A 555 11.78 -13.64 -13.89
N PHE A 556 11.75 -13.58 -12.56
CA PHE A 556 11.19 -12.46 -11.80
C PHE A 556 12.23 -11.80 -10.91
N GLN A 557 11.92 -10.56 -10.52
CA GLN A 557 12.67 -9.81 -9.52
C GLN A 557 11.73 -9.10 -8.55
N LYS A 558 12.19 -8.92 -7.31
CA LYS A 558 11.43 -8.23 -6.26
C LYS A 558 12.39 -7.53 -5.30
N ARG A 559 11.97 -6.40 -4.75
CA ARG A 559 12.76 -5.63 -3.78
C ARG A 559 11.97 -5.40 -2.50
N SER A 560 12.67 -5.47 -1.38
CA SER A 560 12.20 -4.99 -0.09
C SER A 560 13.17 -3.93 0.41
N ILE A 561 12.65 -2.80 0.86
CA ILE A 561 13.41 -1.65 1.36
C ILE A 561 13.09 -1.51 2.84
N LEU A 562 14.11 -1.54 3.68
CA LEU A 562 14.02 -1.26 5.10
C LEU A 562 14.56 0.15 5.36
N THR A 563 13.80 0.99 6.05
CA THR A 563 14.25 2.31 6.48
C THR A 563 14.74 2.23 7.92
N VAL A 564 16.02 2.47 8.14
CA VAL A 564 16.69 2.32 9.43
C VAL A 564 17.81 3.33 9.59
N SER A 565 17.99 3.87 10.79
CA SER A 565 19.06 4.85 11.05
C SER A 565 20.44 4.20 11.02
N ALA A 566 21.47 4.99 10.66
CA ALA A 566 22.85 4.51 10.66
C ALA A 566 23.35 4.11 12.07
N GLU A 567 22.80 4.70 13.13
CA GLU A 567 23.11 4.32 14.51
C GLU A 567 22.52 2.96 14.88
N ASP A 568 21.30 2.69 14.43
CA ASP A 568 20.60 1.44 14.72
C ASP A 568 21.21 0.26 13.95
N LEU A 569 21.66 0.49 12.71
CA LEU A 569 22.46 -0.46 11.92
C LEU A 569 23.82 -0.81 12.55
N GLN A 570 24.36 0.03 13.43
CA GLN A 570 25.60 -0.26 14.18
C GLN A 570 25.33 -1.08 15.45
N LYS A 571 24.13 -0.94 16.03
CA LYS A 571 23.76 -1.58 17.29
C LYS A 571 23.14 -2.96 17.10
N HIS A 572 22.43 -3.16 15.99
CA HIS A 572 21.63 -4.34 15.72
C HIS A 572 21.98 -4.99 14.40
N THR A 573 21.79 -6.31 14.32
CA THR A 573 22.02 -7.07 13.10
C THR A 573 20.71 -7.20 12.33
N TYR A 574 20.65 -6.55 11.17
CA TYR A 574 19.54 -6.67 10.25
C TYR A 574 19.82 -7.75 9.20
N THR A 575 18.87 -8.65 9.00
CA THR A 575 19.00 -9.74 8.04
C THR A 575 17.78 -9.80 7.13
N CYS A 576 18.01 -9.91 5.82
CA CYS A 576 16.95 -10.18 4.86
C CYS A 576 16.78 -11.69 4.72
N VAL A 577 15.55 -12.18 4.86
CA VAL A 577 15.18 -13.58 4.73
C VAL A 577 14.29 -13.73 3.49
N ILE A 578 14.69 -14.59 2.56
CA ILE A 578 13.99 -14.83 1.31
C ILE A 578 13.52 -16.27 1.27
N GLN A 579 12.21 -16.45 1.09
CA GLN A 579 11.56 -17.74 0.93
C GLN A 579 10.99 -17.84 -0.49
N HIS A 580 11.24 -18.97 -1.12
CA HIS A 580 10.84 -19.23 -2.50
C HIS A 580 10.75 -20.75 -2.71
N SER A 581 9.80 -21.22 -3.53
CA SER A 581 9.51 -22.66 -3.70
C SER A 581 10.65 -23.48 -4.31
N SER A 582 11.63 -22.83 -4.93
CA SER A 582 12.86 -23.47 -5.43
C SER A 582 13.97 -23.62 -4.38
N LEU A 583 13.75 -23.15 -3.15
CA LEU A 583 14.67 -23.26 -2.03
C LEU A 583 14.22 -24.39 -1.09
N GLU A 584 15.13 -25.31 -0.75
CA GLU A 584 14.88 -26.31 0.32
C GLU A 584 14.80 -25.66 1.70
N LYS A 585 15.53 -24.55 1.89
CA LYS A 585 15.51 -23.71 3.08
C LYS A 585 15.68 -22.25 2.66
N GLU A 586 15.07 -21.34 3.41
CA GLU A 586 15.17 -19.90 3.21
C GLU A 586 16.61 -19.40 3.02
N MET A 587 16.75 -18.36 2.21
CA MET A 587 18.01 -17.66 2.00
C MET A 587 18.11 -16.50 2.98
N VAL A 588 19.12 -16.54 3.85
CA VAL A 588 19.36 -15.50 4.86
C VAL A 588 20.58 -14.66 4.44
N LEU A 589 20.38 -13.37 4.24
CA LEU A 589 21.40 -12.41 3.84
C LEU A 589 21.68 -11.44 4.98
N ARG A 590 22.92 -11.45 5.48
CA ARG A 590 23.37 -10.62 6.60
C ARG A 590 24.30 -9.48 6.16
N ASP A 591 25.01 -9.69 5.06
CA ASP A 591 26.07 -8.77 4.61
C ASP A 591 25.48 -7.62 3.77
N ILE A 592 25.36 -6.44 4.38
CA ILE A 592 24.93 -5.21 3.71
C ILE A 592 26.09 -4.63 2.90
N ARG A 593 25.97 -4.62 1.57
CA ARG A 593 26.98 -4.03 0.68
C ARG A 593 26.77 -2.52 0.52
N ILE A 594 27.82 -1.72 0.73
CA ILE A 594 27.76 -0.27 0.47
C ILE A 594 28.15 0.01 -0.98
N LEU A 595 27.21 0.51 -1.78
CA LEU A 595 27.41 0.84 -3.19
C LEU A 595 28.06 2.22 -3.35
N ASN A 596 29.34 2.38 -3.01
CA ASN A 596 30.05 3.65 -3.15
C ASN A 596 30.10 4.14 -4.62
N PRO A 597 29.32 5.17 -5.03
CA PRO A 597 29.46 5.80 -6.32
C PRO A 597 30.52 6.90 -6.17
N GLY A 598 31.77 6.58 -6.49
CA GLY A 598 32.82 7.59 -6.69
C GLY A 598 33.70 7.89 -5.50
N VAL A 599 34.62 6.96 -5.17
CA VAL A 599 35.97 7.39 -4.78
C VAL A 599 36.85 7.04 -5.96
N VAL A 600 37.08 8.02 -6.85
CA VAL A 600 38.18 7.90 -7.82
C VAL A 600 39.44 7.74 -6.97
N PRO A 601 40.22 6.64 -7.11
CA PRO A 601 41.42 6.46 -6.32
C PRO A 601 42.28 7.72 -6.44
N ILE A 602 42.70 8.29 -5.32
CA ILE A 602 43.52 9.53 -5.29
C ILE A 602 44.70 9.42 -6.27
N GLY A 603 45.22 8.21 -6.49
CA GLY A 603 46.26 7.92 -7.49
C GLY A 603 45.91 8.29 -8.95
N ILE A 604 44.65 8.19 -9.38
CA ILE A 604 44.24 8.58 -10.74
C ILE A 604 44.23 10.10 -10.88
N ILE A 605 43.77 10.84 -9.86
CA ILE A 605 43.78 12.31 -9.86
C ILE A 605 45.23 12.81 -9.89
N VAL A 606 46.10 12.24 -9.05
CA VAL A 606 47.54 12.56 -9.05
C VAL A 606 48.19 12.23 -10.40
N GLY A 607 47.83 11.09 -11.00
CA GLY A 607 48.32 10.68 -12.33
C GLY A 607 47.92 11.65 -13.45
N VAL A 608 46.65 12.08 -13.47
CA VAL A 608 46.14 13.03 -14.47
C VAL A 608 46.79 14.41 -14.29
N VAL A 609 46.92 14.89 -13.06
CA VAL A 609 47.59 16.18 -12.76
C VAL A 609 49.07 16.13 -13.16
N ALA A 610 49.77 15.04 -12.86
CA ALA A 610 51.17 14.87 -13.27
C ALA A 610 51.30 14.83 -14.81
N ALA A 611 50.42 14.10 -15.51
CA ALA A 611 50.42 14.04 -16.97
C ALA A 611 50.15 15.41 -17.61
N LEU A 612 49.21 16.18 -17.06
CA LEU A 612 48.91 17.54 -17.50
C LEU A 612 50.10 18.49 -17.28
N LEU A 613 50.78 18.40 -16.13
CA LEU A 613 51.98 19.19 -15.86
C LEU A 613 53.12 18.85 -16.82
N VAL A 614 53.33 17.57 -17.14
CA VAL A 614 54.32 17.14 -18.13
C VAL A 614 53.96 17.68 -19.52
N LEU A 615 52.68 17.61 -19.93
CA LEU A 615 52.22 18.18 -21.20
C LEU A 615 52.47 19.69 -21.28
N VAL A 616 52.17 20.43 -20.21
CA VAL A 616 52.43 21.89 -20.15
C VAL A 616 53.93 22.16 -20.27
N ALA A 617 54.78 21.39 -19.59
CA ALA A 617 56.24 21.54 -19.69
C ALA A 617 56.76 21.23 -21.11
N VAL A 618 56.23 20.19 -21.77
CA VAL A 618 56.56 19.84 -23.16
C VAL A 618 56.13 20.96 -24.12
N VAL A 619 54.90 21.46 -23.98
CA VAL A 619 54.39 22.57 -24.81
C VAL A 619 55.21 23.84 -24.60
N ALA A 620 55.53 24.19 -23.35
CA ALA A 620 56.41 25.32 -23.05
C ALA A 620 57.80 25.15 -23.68
N GLY A 621 58.38 23.94 -23.61
CA GLY A 621 59.63 23.59 -24.27
C GLY A 621 59.57 23.75 -25.80
N ILE A 622 58.50 23.28 -26.43
CA ILE A 622 58.27 23.42 -27.88
C ILE A 622 58.11 24.90 -28.27
N VAL A 623 57.38 25.70 -27.47
CA VAL A 623 57.19 27.13 -27.74
C VAL A 623 58.51 27.90 -27.61
N VAL A 624 59.32 27.61 -26.60
CA VAL A 624 60.66 28.21 -26.44
C VAL A 624 61.58 27.80 -27.60
N TRP A 625 61.52 26.54 -28.03
CA TRP A 625 62.30 26.05 -29.17
C TRP A 625 61.87 26.72 -30.49
N LYS A 626 60.56 26.85 -30.75
CA LYS A 626 60.04 27.59 -31.91
C LYS A 626 60.44 29.07 -31.88
N LYS A 627 60.36 29.73 -30.71
CA LYS A 627 60.77 31.14 -30.55
C LYS A 627 62.27 31.34 -30.81
N LYS A 628 63.10 30.34 -30.56
CA LYS A 628 64.55 30.37 -30.83
C LYS A 628 64.90 30.06 -32.30
N ASN A 629 64.01 29.39 -33.04
CA ASN A 629 64.21 29.00 -34.44
C ASN A 629 63.45 29.86 -35.49
N SER A 630 62.60 30.81 -35.08
CA SER A 630 61.92 31.73 -35.99
C SER A 630 62.78 32.96 -36.32
N GLY A 631 63.93 32.73 -36.95
CA GLY A 631 64.71 33.74 -37.65
C GLY A 631 64.52 33.60 -39.16
N PHE A 632 63.90 34.61 -39.78
CA PHE A 632 63.88 34.95 -41.21
C PHE A 632 63.16 34.02 -42.20
N LYS A 633 62.19 34.57 -42.96
CA LYS A 633 62.20 34.72 -44.45
C LYS A 633 60.90 35.37 -45.01
N PRO A 634 60.91 35.89 -46.26
CA PRO A 634 60.38 37.21 -46.65
C PRO A 634 59.04 37.23 -47.42
N VAL A 635 58.50 38.43 -47.63
CA VAL A 635 57.24 38.77 -48.34
C VAL A 635 57.42 38.82 -49.87
N PRO A 636 56.46 38.31 -50.65
CA PRO A 636 56.09 38.93 -51.94
C PRO A 636 54.53 38.89 -52.18
N PRO A 637 53.96 39.44 -53.29
CA PRO A 637 53.15 40.67 -53.29
C PRO A 637 51.66 40.48 -53.66
N LYS A 638 50.85 41.51 -53.41
CA LYS A 638 49.41 41.63 -53.73
C LYS A 638 49.11 41.72 -55.24
N PRO A 639 47.95 41.17 -55.67
CA PRO A 639 47.13 41.80 -56.70
C PRO A 639 45.73 42.21 -56.22
N ALA A 640 45.14 43.10 -57.00
CA ALA A 640 44.05 44.02 -56.68
C ALA A 640 42.63 43.50 -57.02
N SER A 641 41.67 44.27 -56.51
CA SER A 641 40.22 44.18 -56.59
C SER A 641 39.63 44.42 -57.99
N GLU A 642 38.60 43.65 -58.33
CA GLU A 642 37.51 44.08 -59.22
C GLU A 642 36.19 43.76 -58.50
N GLY A 643 35.40 44.80 -58.26
CA GLY A 643 34.00 44.69 -57.86
C GLY A 643 33.13 44.72 -59.11
N ASP A 644 32.01 44.01 -59.06
CA ASP A 644 31.01 44.08 -60.13
C ASP A 644 29.65 44.52 -59.58
N PHE A 645 29.07 45.44 -60.32
CA PHE A 645 27.74 46.03 -60.17
C PHE A 645 26.78 45.19 -61.01
N SER A 646 25.55 44.94 -60.55
CA SER A 646 24.35 45.25 -61.34
C SER A 646 23.05 44.87 -60.62
N SER A 647 22.04 45.65 -60.97
CA SER A 647 20.72 45.81 -60.40
C SER A 647 19.62 45.12 -61.23
N ASN A 648 18.51 44.79 -60.56
CA ASN A 648 17.09 44.80 -60.97
C ASN A 648 16.68 44.81 -62.46
N ASN A 649 15.64 44.03 -62.79
CA ASN A 649 14.36 44.59 -63.25
C ASN A 649 13.21 43.56 -63.32
N SER A 650 12.03 44.08 -62.95
CA SER A 650 10.65 43.81 -63.43
C SER A 650 10.02 42.44 -63.35
#